data_AF-A0A8E1VUG0-F1
#
_entry.id   AF-A0A8E1VUG0-F1
#
_cell.length_a   1.000
_cell.length_b   1.000
_cell.length_c   1.000
_cell.angle_alpha   90.00
_cell.angle_beta   90.00
_cell.angle_gamma   90.00
#
_symmetry.space_group_name_H-M   'P 1'
#
loop_
_entity.id
_entity.type
_entity.pdbx_description
1 polymer ?
#
loop_
_entity_poly.entity_id
_entity_poly.type
_entity_poly.pdbx_seq_one_letter_code
_entity_poly.pdbx_strand_id
1 'polypeptide(L)'
;MGTNSKTSHTTYSVSPTSGSPVPEAPAGEPVLPPTEATFAGQTALTQIPETPETGQAYGEPVLVGSDDLLASTATLVTYQSADGPRTVLYARLDEDAEAKLLDALDVGSNLVAKEVEQTVQGRVPLDEKNELAEKLISTAKSVNHHITNEDLTPGHAPATTVAKLDAAKAALSAVMDAAGENPGAAEVEMLQHYQNKLAALDHAVATATKIAQVQPFTYEGKTLATMMVPSTPADATSDHAVAALRDATRIKPTLDPETGEASWNGTERWTDVSAKEYAIELGDGFQAVYRPYSLNDPKTTEYSLRGRLEIVAPAGQGNGPELVNRLGQLHLANRPMSPEEGEHSYLNANVVAQNLAQNTSIQEARKTGDHLEDMVRQELFHERAHEAVGMTDAQLAHFAKELQLEAHTRALPAKVGVLRDAVAQATGFADGTALAASPGYDPTPRKVGGWFTWSRFDVGNAADKLASAAEGKSLVHASSPDGLRMMLKTGLLASSERRLTMGTKRSMGKSEDVDKLTGGASSVFLRVLKTPTSTEPHPRLIWDDPSRLLARTDYYGANADTFGVINPAKASEYSNGNPATRDPFKIAKFTNPSNEVMFGDGIDLLGPEGPSRISCGSETLRNELHSMLAAKGVTHIAGKPVGDVVVL
;
A
#
# COMPACT_ATOMS: atom_id res chain seq x y z
N MET A 1 20.67 -27.38 -40.14
CA MET A 1 21.58 -27.45 -41.31
C MET A 1 21.47 -26.13 -42.06
N GLY A 2 22.53 -25.35 -42.12
CA GLY A 2 22.52 -24.03 -42.76
C GLY A 2 22.69 -24.08 -44.27
N THR A 3 22.37 -22.97 -44.96
CA THR A 3 23.29 -22.22 -45.83
C THR A 3 22.65 -20.92 -46.35
N ASN A 4 23.37 -19.82 -46.13
CA ASN A 4 23.66 -18.68 -47.00
C ASN A 4 22.57 -18.01 -47.87
N SER A 5 22.47 -16.68 -47.73
CA SER A 5 22.66 -15.76 -48.86
C SER A 5 23.14 -14.37 -48.39
N LYS A 6 24.16 -13.88 -49.09
CA LYS A 6 24.94 -12.66 -48.87
C LYS A 6 24.24 -11.42 -49.44
N THR A 7 24.46 -10.26 -48.86
CA THR A 7 24.54 -8.99 -49.60
C THR A 7 25.52 -8.04 -48.91
N SER A 8 26.15 -7.22 -49.74
CA SER A 8 27.49 -6.65 -49.65
C SER A 8 27.60 -5.32 -48.91
N HIS A 9 28.66 -5.15 -48.10
CA HIS A 9 29.10 -3.87 -47.56
C HIS A 9 29.97 -3.11 -48.57
N THR A 10 29.67 -1.83 -48.79
CA THR A 10 30.54 -0.89 -49.52
C THR A 10 31.28 -0.02 -48.52
N THR A 11 32.60 -0.15 -48.49
CA THR A 11 33.53 0.63 -47.67
C THR A 11 33.83 1.95 -48.36
N TYR A 12 33.59 3.08 -47.70
CA TYR A 12 34.19 4.37 -48.09
C TYR A 12 35.35 4.67 -47.16
N SER A 13 36.56 4.65 -47.72
CA SER A 13 37.77 5.18 -47.10
C SER A 13 37.97 6.63 -47.50
N VAL A 14 38.28 7.50 -46.54
CA VAL A 14 38.91 8.81 -46.81
C VAL A 14 40.08 8.96 -45.85
N SER A 15 41.28 9.02 -46.42
CA SER A 15 42.55 9.26 -45.73
C SER A 15 42.71 10.74 -45.36
N PRO A 16 43.55 11.08 -44.35
CA PRO A 16 43.53 12.37 -43.68
C PRO A 16 44.33 13.43 -44.44
N THR A 17 43.85 14.68 -44.39
CA THR A 17 44.65 15.85 -44.79
C THR A 17 45.17 16.53 -43.52
N SER A 18 46.48 16.75 -43.49
CA SER A 18 47.23 17.38 -42.41
C SER A 18 47.15 18.92 -42.45
N GLY A 19 46.98 19.53 -41.28
CA GLY A 19 47.68 20.76 -40.90
C GLY A 19 46.83 21.99 -40.55
N SER A 20 46.66 22.27 -39.23
CA SER A 20 47.03 23.52 -38.52
C SER A 20 46.23 23.70 -37.20
N PRO A 21 46.72 24.47 -36.22
CA PRO A 21 46.67 24.12 -34.80
C PRO A 21 45.37 24.49 -34.06
N VAL A 22 45.17 23.75 -32.97
CA VAL A 22 44.10 23.84 -31.96
C VAL A 22 44.06 25.23 -31.30
N PRO A 23 42.88 25.86 -31.19
CA PRO A 23 42.59 26.79 -30.10
C PRO A 23 42.13 26.01 -28.86
N GLU A 24 42.78 26.31 -27.74
CA GLU A 24 42.49 25.83 -26.39
C GLU A 24 40.99 26.01 -26.04
N ALA A 25 40.33 24.91 -25.66
CA ALA A 25 38.93 24.92 -25.26
C ALA A 25 38.78 25.61 -23.88
N PRO A 26 37.81 26.53 -23.70
CA PRO A 26 37.58 27.15 -22.41
C PRO A 26 37.08 26.12 -21.40
N ALA A 27 37.49 26.32 -20.14
CA ALA A 27 37.17 25.48 -19.00
C ALA A 27 35.67 25.21 -18.86
N GLY A 28 35.34 23.96 -18.51
CA GLY A 28 33.98 23.44 -18.42
C GLY A 28 33.03 24.28 -17.57
N GLU A 29 31.85 24.54 -18.13
CA GLU A 29 30.69 24.93 -17.36
C GLU A 29 30.20 23.73 -16.53
N PRO A 30 29.77 23.93 -15.28
CA PRO A 30 29.24 22.87 -14.45
C PRO A 30 27.96 22.32 -15.08
N VAL A 31 27.94 21.01 -15.32
CA VAL A 31 26.74 20.26 -15.69
C VAL A 31 25.74 20.45 -14.55
N LEU A 32 24.66 21.19 -14.83
CA LEU A 32 23.53 21.30 -13.92
C LEU A 32 22.88 19.91 -13.75
N PRO A 33 22.41 19.57 -12.53
CA PRO A 33 21.71 18.31 -12.29
C PRO A 33 20.45 18.19 -13.16
N PRO A 34 20.02 16.97 -13.48
CA PRO A 34 18.92 16.73 -14.41
C PRO A 34 17.65 17.40 -13.91
N THR A 35 17.06 18.23 -14.76
CA THR A 35 15.71 18.76 -14.60
C THR A 35 14.74 17.59 -14.47
N GLU A 36 13.95 17.60 -13.40
CA GLU A 36 12.79 16.74 -13.19
C GLU A 36 11.97 16.68 -14.48
N ALA A 37 11.80 15.49 -15.04
CA ALA A 37 10.78 15.26 -16.06
C ALA A 37 9.41 15.39 -15.38
N THR A 38 8.94 16.63 -15.20
CA THR A 38 7.56 16.90 -14.88
C THR A 38 6.71 16.37 -16.03
N PHE A 39 5.93 15.31 -15.79
CA PHE A 39 4.90 14.80 -16.69
C PHE A 39 3.82 15.89 -16.88
N ALA A 40 4.12 16.89 -17.69
CA ALA A 40 3.23 17.99 -17.99
C ALA A 40 2.13 17.50 -18.94
N GLY A 41 0.92 17.29 -18.43
CA GLY A 41 -0.29 17.32 -19.25
C GLY A 41 -1.35 16.24 -19.04
N GLN A 42 -1.13 15.19 -18.23
CA GLN A 42 -2.17 14.20 -17.96
C GLN A 42 -2.80 14.43 -16.59
N THR A 43 -4.13 14.60 -16.58
CA THR A 43 -4.90 14.68 -15.34
C THR A 43 -4.93 13.29 -14.71
N ALA A 44 -4.43 13.13 -13.48
CA ALA A 44 -4.49 11.85 -12.78
C ALA A 44 -5.93 11.43 -12.50
N LEU A 45 -6.25 10.14 -12.69
CA LEU A 45 -7.55 9.56 -12.35
C LEU A 45 -7.81 9.64 -10.84
N THR A 46 -6.77 9.42 -10.05
CA THR A 46 -6.77 9.60 -8.59
C THR A 46 -5.46 10.26 -8.17
N GLN A 47 -5.52 11.23 -7.27
CA GLN A 47 -4.32 11.88 -6.74
C GLN A 47 -3.57 10.95 -5.78
N ILE A 48 -2.24 11.04 -5.80
CA ILE A 48 -1.40 10.44 -4.77
C ILE A 48 -1.38 11.40 -3.57
N PRO A 49 -1.78 10.97 -2.37
CA PRO A 49 -1.75 11.83 -1.18
C PRO A 49 -0.32 12.23 -0.85
N GLU A 50 -0.07 13.53 -0.63
CA GLU A 50 1.24 14.03 -0.19
C GLU A 50 1.62 13.47 1.18
N THR A 51 0.68 13.57 2.13
CA THR A 51 0.85 13.10 3.51
C THR A 51 -0.29 12.14 3.85
N PRO A 52 -0.10 10.83 3.68
CA PRO A 52 -1.12 9.84 4.06
C PRO A 52 -1.40 9.89 5.57
N GLU A 53 -2.63 9.56 5.96
CA GLU A 53 -3.08 9.62 7.36
C GLU A 53 -2.24 8.70 8.27
N THR A 54 -1.60 9.31 9.29
CA THR A 54 -0.78 8.57 10.25
C THR A 54 -1.65 7.75 11.19
N GLY A 55 -1.31 6.47 11.36
CA GLY A 55 -2.05 5.53 12.21
C GLY A 55 -3.22 4.87 11.52
N GLN A 56 -3.62 5.29 10.31
CA GLN A 56 -4.71 4.66 9.57
C GLN A 56 -4.31 3.24 9.15
N ALA A 57 -4.79 2.22 9.90
CA ALA A 57 -4.27 0.86 9.82
C ALA A 57 -4.33 0.22 8.43
N TYR A 58 -5.35 0.57 7.64
CA TYR A 58 -5.56 0.02 6.30
C TYR A 58 -4.89 0.84 5.18
N GLY A 59 -4.38 2.03 5.52
CA GLY A 59 -3.70 2.93 4.60
C GLY A 59 -4.57 3.52 3.50
N GLU A 60 -3.93 4.31 2.66
CA GLU A 60 -4.54 4.97 1.53
C GLU A 60 -4.19 4.24 0.22
N PRO A 61 -5.19 3.74 -0.52
CA PRO A 61 -4.93 3.13 -1.82
C PRO A 61 -4.59 4.18 -2.87
N VAL A 62 -3.68 3.83 -3.78
CA VAL A 62 -3.28 4.63 -4.93
C VAL A 62 -3.32 3.80 -6.20
N LEU A 63 -3.69 4.42 -7.32
CA LEU A 63 -3.62 3.83 -8.65
C LEU A 63 -2.35 4.28 -9.34
N VAL A 64 -1.53 3.32 -9.72
CA VAL A 64 -0.27 3.54 -10.45
C VAL A 64 -0.52 3.21 -11.92
N GLY A 65 -0.01 4.03 -12.83
CA GLY A 65 -0.13 3.77 -14.27
C GLY A 65 0.53 2.45 -14.67
N SER A 66 0.21 1.92 -15.85
CA SER A 66 0.65 0.61 -16.36
C SER A 66 0.07 -0.64 -15.64
N ASP A 67 0.34 -1.80 -16.23
CA ASP A 67 -0.04 -3.14 -15.77
C ASP A 67 1.06 -3.83 -14.93
N ASP A 68 2.12 -3.09 -14.51
CA ASP A 68 3.25 -3.66 -13.74
C ASP A 68 2.84 -4.18 -12.35
N LEU A 69 1.86 -3.52 -11.73
CA LEU A 69 1.31 -3.92 -10.45
C LEU A 69 0.01 -4.70 -10.66
N LEU A 70 -0.23 -5.70 -9.82
CA LEU A 70 -1.48 -6.45 -9.81
C LEU A 70 -2.65 -5.49 -9.57
N ALA A 71 -3.58 -5.48 -10.53
CA ALA A 71 -4.71 -4.54 -10.60
C ALA A 71 -4.31 -3.05 -10.63
N SER A 72 -3.05 -2.73 -10.97
CA SER A 72 -2.51 -1.36 -11.04
C SER A 72 -2.65 -0.60 -9.71
N THR A 73 -2.59 -1.31 -8.59
CA THR A 73 -2.82 -0.74 -7.26
C THR A 73 -1.61 -0.85 -6.33
N ALA A 74 -1.45 0.16 -5.49
CA ALA A 74 -0.60 0.11 -4.30
C ALA A 74 -1.35 0.71 -3.10
N THR A 75 -0.82 0.50 -1.88
CA THR A 75 -1.38 1.06 -0.65
C THR A 75 -0.28 1.74 0.14
N LEU A 76 -0.47 3.01 0.47
CA LEU A 76 0.40 3.79 1.35
C LEU A 76 -0.10 3.64 2.78
N VAL A 77 0.71 3.06 3.67
CA VAL A 77 0.39 2.95 5.10
C VAL A 77 1.39 3.78 5.89
N THR A 78 0.92 4.77 6.63
CA THR A 78 1.76 5.59 7.51
C THR A 78 1.57 5.13 8.95
N TYR A 79 2.56 4.45 9.51
CA TYR A 79 2.55 3.97 10.89
C TYR A 79 2.97 5.06 11.86
N GLN A 80 2.37 5.06 13.06
CA GLN A 80 2.89 5.82 14.19
C GLN A 80 4.24 5.23 14.68
N SER A 81 5.21 6.10 14.98
CA SER A 81 6.50 5.71 15.56
C SER A 81 7.03 6.83 16.46
N ALA A 82 7.91 6.49 17.41
CA ALA A 82 8.51 7.46 18.33
C ALA A 82 9.39 8.49 17.61
N ASP A 83 10.11 8.07 16.57
CA ASP A 83 11.01 8.92 15.76
C ASP A 83 10.29 9.76 14.68
N GLY A 84 8.96 9.77 14.70
CA GLY A 84 8.11 10.37 13.67
C GLY A 84 7.46 9.33 12.73
N PRO A 85 6.40 9.70 11.98
CA PRO A 85 5.64 8.75 11.17
C PRO A 85 6.50 7.98 10.17
N ARG A 86 6.16 6.72 9.90
CA ARG A 86 6.88 5.88 8.93
C ARG A 86 5.93 5.40 7.84
N THR A 87 6.13 5.89 6.62
CA THR A 87 5.26 5.55 5.49
C THR A 87 5.85 4.40 4.68
N VAL A 88 5.00 3.43 4.34
CA VAL A 88 5.36 2.25 3.55
C VAL A 88 4.39 2.11 2.39
N LEU A 89 4.91 1.95 1.19
CA LEU A 89 4.14 1.53 0.02
C LEU A 89 4.13 0.00 -0.04
N TYR A 90 2.92 -0.57 -0.02
CA TYR A 90 2.68 -1.98 -0.24
C TYR A 90 2.10 -2.18 -1.64
N ALA A 91 2.71 -3.07 -2.42
CA ALA A 91 2.21 -3.45 -3.74
C ALA A 91 2.42 -4.94 -3.99
N ARG A 92 1.84 -5.43 -5.08
CA ARG A 92 2.13 -6.76 -5.62
C ARG A 92 2.37 -6.59 -7.10
N LEU A 93 3.48 -7.13 -7.61
CA LEU A 93 3.81 -7.11 -9.02
C LEU A 93 2.96 -8.14 -9.77
N ASP A 94 2.63 -7.83 -11.01
CA ASP A 94 2.27 -8.87 -11.98
C ASP A 94 3.49 -9.77 -12.25
N GLU A 95 3.26 -11.06 -12.56
CA GLU A 95 4.36 -12.02 -12.76
C GLU A 95 5.21 -11.64 -13.98
N ASP A 96 4.60 -11.03 -15.01
CA ASP A 96 5.30 -10.58 -16.21
C ASP A 96 6.20 -9.35 -15.95
N ALA A 97 5.94 -8.59 -14.87
CA ALA A 97 6.73 -7.42 -14.48
C ALA A 97 7.98 -7.79 -13.65
N GLU A 98 8.10 -9.04 -13.17
CA GLU A 98 9.25 -9.49 -12.36
C GLU A 98 10.57 -9.28 -13.11
N ALA A 99 10.61 -9.59 -14.40
CA ALA A 99 11.83 -9.47 -15.20
C ALA A 99 12.35 -8.02 -15.23
N LYS A 100 11.44 -7.03 -15.29
CA LYS A 100 11.80 -5.60 -15.24
C LYS A 100 12.45 -5.24 -13.92
N LEU A 101 11.85 -5.67 -12.80
CA LEU A 101 12.39 -5.40 -11.47
C LEU A 101 13.75 -6.06 -11.30
N LEU A 102 13.90 -7.34 -11.65
CA LEU A 102 15.17 -8.05 -11.49
C LEU A 102 16.30 -7.46 -12.36
N ASP A 103 15.97 -6.93 -13.53
CA ASP A 103 16.91 -6.20 -14.40
C ASP A 103 17.42 -4.90 -13.75
N ALA A 104 16.63 -4.29 -12.86
CA ALA A 104 17.01 -3.07 -12.14
C ALA A 104 17.96 -3.31 -10.94
N LEU A 105 18.35 -4.57 -10.65
CA LEU A 105 19.06 -4.93 -9.42
C LEU A 105 20.49 -5.41 -9.65
N ASP A 106 21.41 -4.85 -8.88
CA ASP A 106 22.76 -5.39 -8.71
C ASP A 106 22.84 -6.20 -7.40
N VAL A 107 22.83 -7.52 -7.53
CA VAL A 107 22.72 -8.44 -6.38
C VAL A 107 24.09 -8.69 -5.73
N GLY A 108 24.28 -8.12 -4.55
CA GLY A 108 25.39 -8.36 -3.63
C GLY A 108 25.27 -9.66 -2.85
N SER A 109 26.39 -10.05 -2.22
CA SER A 109 26.50 -11.32 -1.50
C SER A 109 26.01 -11.27 -0.06
N ASN A 110 26.03 -10.11 0.61
CA ASN A 110 25.69 -9.97 2.03
C ASN A 110 25.02 -8.62 2.37
N LEU A 111 24.46 -8.51 3.57
CA LEU A 111 24.05 -7.24 4.18
C LEU A 111 25.19 -6.69 5.06
N VAL A 112 25.38 -5.36 5.05
CA VAL A 112 26.37 -4.63 5.85
C VAL A 112 25.71 -3.48 6.60
N ALA A 113 26.23 -3.14 7.78
CA ALA A 113 25.77 -1.97 8.53
C ALA A 113 26.30 -0.68 7.86
N LYS A 114 25.42 0.27 7.58
CA LYS A 114 25.73 1.59 7.02
C LYS A 114 25.02 2.67 7.82
N GLU A 115 25.72 3.75 8.16
CA GLU A 115 25.10 4.94 8.73
C GLU A 115 24.49 5.77 7.60
N VAL A 116 23.21 6.05 7.69
CA VAL A 116 22.45 6.84 6.70
C VAL A 116 21.87 8.05 7.42
N GLU A 117 22.07 9.22 6.83
CA GLU A 117 21.46 10.47 7.30
C GLU A 117 19.96 10.42 7.02
N GLN A 118 19.14 10.49 8.06
CA GLN A 118 17.68 10.53 7.96
C GLN A 118 17.17 11.85 8.52
N THR A 119 16.25 12.47 7.79
CA THR A 119 15.40 13.51 8.37
C THR A 119 14.49 12.84 9.40
N VAL A 120 14.46 13.35 10.62
CA VAL A 120 13.59 12.88 11.70
C VAL A 120 12.70 14.03 12.13
N GLN A 121 11.41 13.72 12.31
CA GLN A 121 10.48 14.59 13.03
C GLN A 121 10.24 13.95 14.40
N GLY A 122 11.00 14.39 15.39
CA GLY A 122 11.05 13.71 16.68
C GLY A 122 11.61 14.58 17.78
N ARG A 123 11.90 13.99 18.93
CA ARG A 123 12.57 14.71 20.03
C ARG A 123 14.05 14.88 19.71
N VAL A 124 14.67 15.90 20.28
CA VAL A 124 16.12 16.07 20.22
C VAL A 124 16.78 14.92 20.98
N PRO A 125 17.83 14.25 20.46
CA PRO A 125 18.47 13.11 21.15
C PRO A 125 18.90 13.39 22.59
N LEU A 126 19.30 14.64 22.89
CA LEU A 126 19.62 15.08 24.24
C LEU A 126 18.40 15.09 25.18
N ASP A 127 17.19 15.37 24.69
CA ASP A 127 15.96 15.24 25.46
C ASP A 127 15.74 13.78 25.88
N GLU A 128 15.78 12.86 24.91
CA GLU A 128 15.53 11.43 25.11
C GLU A 128 16.54 10.80 26.06
N LYS A 129 17.83 11.06 25.82
CA LYS A 129 18.91 10.53 26.65
C LYS A 129 18.79 10.95 28.12
N ASN A 130 18.23 12.14 28.38
CA ASN A 130 18.11 12.69 29.73
C ASN A 130 16.69 12.59 30.30
N GLU A 131 15.75 11.98 29.56
CA GLU A 131 14.33 11.85 29.93
C GLU A 131 13.68 13.20 30.33
N LEU A 132 14.10 14.31 29.71
CA LEU A 132 13.74 15.65 30.16
C LEU A 132 12.23 15.91 30.06
N ALA A 133 11.63 15.56 28.92
CA ALA A 133 10.17 15.62 28.71
C ALA A 133 9.42 14.81 29.79
N GLU A 134 9.86 13.59 30.07
CA GLU A 134 9.23 12.68 31.02
C GLU A 134 9.24 13.23 32.44
N LYS A 135 10.36 13.81 32.89
CA LYS A 135 10.45 14.41 34.23
C LYS A 135 9.49 15.60 34.37
N LEU A 136 9.39 16.46 33.34
CA LEU A 136 8.47 17.59 33.34
C LEU A 136 7.00 17.14 33.32
N ILE A 137 6.65 16.17 32.49
CA ILE A 137 5.29 15.59 32.42
C ILE A 137 4.91 14.94 33.76
N SER A 138 5.81 14.15 34.34
CA SER A 138 5.58 13.50 35.64
C SER A 138 5.38 14.52 36.76
N THR A 139 6.13 15.63 36.73
CA THR A 139 6.00 16.74 37.68
C THR A 139 4.64 17.43 37.50
N ALA A 140 4.24 17.78 36.28
CA ALA A 140 2.95 18.39 35.99
C ALA A 140 1.76 17.53 36.45
N LYS A 141 1.82 16.21 36.22
CA LYS A 141 0.83 15.25 36.73
C LYS A 141 0.79 15.25 38.26
N SER A 142 1.94 15.29 38.93
CA SER A 142 2.05 15.35 40.39
C SER A 142 1.38 16.61 40.95
N VAL A 143 1.68 17.78 40.37
CA VAL A 143 1.08 19.07 40.76
C VAL A 143 -0.43 19.01 40.65
N ASN A 144 -0.97 18.59 39.50
CA ASN A 144 -2.42 18.54 39.27
C ASN A 144 -3.12 17.51 40.16
N HIS A 145 -2.48 16.36 40.43
CA HIS A 145 -2.99 15.35 41.35
C HIS A 145 -3.14 15.92 42.76
N HIS A 146 -2.10 16.57 43.28
CA HIS A 146 -2.10 17.11 44.63
C HIS A 146 -2.98 18.38 44.80
N ILE A 147 -3.20 19.14 43.72
CA ILE A 147 -4.22 20.19 43.73
C ILE A 147 -5.63 19.59 43.80
N THR A 148 -5.87 18.49 43.09
CA THR A 148 -7.18 17.84 43.07
C THR A 148 -7.51 17.18 44.42
N ASN A 149 -6.49 16.71 45.13
CA ASN A 149 -6.62 16.11 46.46
C ASN A 149 -6.49 17.13 47.60
N GLU A 150 -6.37 18.42 47.30
CA GLU A 150 -6.27 19.52 48.27
C GLU A 150 -5.07 19.43 49.23
N ASP A 151 -4.00 18.73 48.85
CA ASP A 151 -2.78 18.53 49.66
C ASP A 151 -1.55 19.31 49.14
N LEU A 152 -1.72 20.12 48.09
CA LEU A 152 -0.78 21.17 47.68
C LEU A 152 -1.26 22.54 48.17
N THR A 153 -0.46 23.25 48.96
CA THR A 153 -0.79 24.62 49.43
C THR A 153 0.34 25.61 49.11
N PRO A 154 0.04 26.92 48.98
CA PRO A 154 1.07 27.92 48.69
C PRO A 154 2.20 27.88 49.73
N GLY A 155 3.44 27.68 49.26
CA GLY A 155 4.62 27.57 50.12
C GLY A 155 4.81 26.23 50.84
N HIS A 156 3.92 25.25 50.66
CA HIS A 156 4.08 23.91 51.21
C HIS A 156 3.67 22.82 50.19
N ALA A 157 4.69 22.23 49.55
CA ALA A 157 4.51 21.20 48.55
C ALA A 157 4.81 19.80 49.10
N PRO A 158 4.02 18.76 48.74
CA PRO A 158 4.32 17.38 49.08
C PRO A 158 5.73 16.99 48.63
N ALA A 159 6.43 16.22 49.47
CA ALA A 159 7.81 15.80 49.20
C ALA A 159 7.97 15.08 47.84
N THR A 160 6.93 14.37 47.40
CA THR A 160 6.85 13.72 46.08
C THR A 160 6.91 14.72 44.92
N THR A 161 6.22 15.85 45.04
CA THR A 161 6.19 16.91 44.03
C THR A 161 7.50 17.69 44.01
N VAL A 162 8.07 17.96 45.19
CA VAL A 162 9.39 18.59 45.32
C VAL A 162 10.47 17.72 44.67
N ALA A 163 10.52 16.42 44.99
CA ALA A 163 11.50 15.50 44.43
C ALA A 163 11.41 15.39 42.89
N LYS A 164 10.19 15.40 42.33
CA LYS A 164 9.99 15.37 40.86
C LYS A 164 10.43 16.68 40.20
N LEU A 165 10.13 17.82 40.83
CA LEU A 165 10.55 19.14 40.35
C LEU A 165 12.08 19.28 40.38
N ASP A 166 12.73 18.79 41.44
CA ASP A 166 14.20 18.77 41.53
C ASP A 166 14.80 17.84 40.49
N ALA A 167 14.19 16.68 40.22
CA ALA A 167 14.61 15.79 39.14
C ALA A 167 14.47 16.44 37.76
N ALA A 168 13.41 17.21 37.52
CA ALA A 168 13.23 17.96 36.27
C ALA A 168 14.26 19.09 36.12
N LYS A 169 14.58 19.81 37.21
CA LYS A 169 15.67 20.81 37.25
C LYS A 169 17.03 20.19 36.94
N ALA A 170 17.32 19.05 37.57
CA ALA A 170 18.56 18.32 37.36
C ALA A 170 18.68 17.83 35.91
N ALA A 171 17.60 17.28 35.34
CA ALA A 171 17.57 16.87 33.94
C ALA A 171 17.80 18.05 32.98
N LEU A 172 17.16 19.20 33.23
CA LEU A 172 17.37 20.40 32.40
C LEU A 172 18.82 20.90 32.49
N SER A 173 19.41 20.92 33.69
CA SER A 173 20.82 21.28 33.87
C SER A 173 21.74 20.31 33.13
N ALA A 174 21.52 19.00 33.25
CA ALA A 174 22.31 17.99 32.56
C ALA A 174 22.24 18.13 31.03
N VAL A 175 21.08 18.50 30.49
CA VAL A 175 20.89 18.77 29.06
C VAL A 175 21.61 20.07 28.66
N MET A 176 21.53 21.14 29.46
CA MET A 176 22.28 22.38 29.21
C MET A 176 23.79 22.15 29.22
N ASP A 177 24.30 21.38 30.18
CA ASP A 177 25.72 21.04 30.28
C ASP A 177 26.17 20.16 29.09
N ALA A 178 25.33 19.20 28.67
CA ALA A 178 25.63 18.32 27.55
C ALA A 178 25.58 19.02 26.19
N ALA A 179 24.77 20.07 26.03
CA ALA A 179 24.66 20.85 24.80
C ALA A 179 25.87 21.78 24.57
N GLY A 180 26.62 22.12 25.62
CA GLY A 180 27.87 22.89 25.53
C GLY A 180 27.67 24.37 25.20
N GLU A 181 28.76 25.06 24.82
CA GLU A 181 28.78 26.53 24.61
C GLU A 181 28.13 26.98 23.28
N ASN A 182 28.01 26.09 22.31
CA ASN A 182 27.42 26.37 20.99
C ASN A 182 26.38 25.30 20.62
N PRO A 183 25.24 25.24 21.32
CA PRO A 183 24.18 24.29 21.02
C PRO A 183 23.60 24.50 19.62
N GLY A 184 23.12 23.42 19.01
CA GLY A 184 22.42 23.48 17.73
C GLY A 184 21.08 24.25 17.85
N ALA A 185 20.55 24.76 16.74
CA ALA A 185 19.31 25.55 16.75
C ALA A 185 18.13 24.82 17.41
N ALA A 186 17.96 23.52 17.13
CA ALA A 186 16.93 22.68 17.74
C ALA A 186 17.14 22.49 19.26
N GLU A 187 18.39 22.40 19.71
CA GLU A 187 18.73 22.29 21.14
C GLU A 187 18.41 23.61 21.86
N VAL A 188 18.67 24.75 21.23
CA VAL A 188 18.31 26.08 21.76
C VAL A 188 16.80 26.21 21.92
N GLU A 189 16.03 25.87 20.88
CA GLU A 189 14.56 25.94 20.90
C GLU A 189 13.97 24.97 21.94
N MET A 190 14.49 23.75 22.01
CA MET A 190 14.12 22.75 23.02
C MET A 190 14.38 23.24 24.43
N LEU A 191 15.59 23.73 24.71
CA LEU A 191 15.98 24.25 26.02
C LEU A 191 15.09 25.43 26.41
N GLN A 192 14.80 26.34 25.48
CA GLN A 192 13.90 27.46 25.73
C GLN A 192 12.47 27.00 26.02
N HIS A 193 11.94 26.02 25.27
CA HIS A 193 10.63 25.41 25.51
C HIS A 193 10.55 24.81 26.91
N TYR A 194 11.52 23.99 27.30
CA TYR A 194 11.52 23.33 28.60
C TYR A 194 11.83 24.26 29.78
N GLN A 195 12.67 25.27 29.61
CA GLN A 195 12.86 26.34 30.59
C GLN A 195 11.54 27.05 30.89
N ASN A 196 10.75 27.37 29.85
CA ASN A 196 9.45 28.01 30.02
C ASN A 196 8.46 27.10 30.77
N LYS A 197 8.46 25.79 30.46
CA LYS A 197 7.60 24.82 31.16
C LYS A 197 8.02 24.61 32.61
N LEU A 198 9.32 24.58 32.89
CA LEU A 198 9.84 24.45 34.24
C LEU A 198 9.52 25.69 35.09
N ALA A 199 9.66 26.89 34.54
CA ALA A 199 9.26 28.12 35.20
C ALA A 199 7.75 28.14 35.53
N ALA A 200 6.91 27.66 34.61
CA ALA A 200 5.49 27.52 34.86
C ALA A 200 5.17 26.48 35.95
N LEU A 201 5.94 25.38 36.03
CA LEU A 201 5.83 24.39 37.11
C LEU A 201 6.25 24.96 38.46
N ASP A 202 7.38 25.67 38.52
CA ASP A 202 7.84 26.37 39.73
C ASP A 202 6.76 27.35 40.24
N HIS A 203 6.17 28.15 39.33
CA HIS A 203 5.07 29.05 39.67
C HIS A 203 3.83 28.30 40.17
N ALA A 204 3.43 27.22 39.49
CA ALA A 204 2.27 26.42 39.85
C ALA A 204 2.43 25.77 41.24
N VAL A 205 3.63 25.28 41.56
CA VAL A 205 3.97 24.74 42.88
C VAL A 205 3.94 25.84 43.95
N ALA A 206 4.49 27.01 43.67
CA ALA A 206 4.54 28.12 44.63
C ALA A 206 3.15 28.71 44.95
N THR A 207 2.27 28.75 43.95
CA THR A 207 0.94 29.38 44.04
C THR A 207 -0.22 28.39 44.21
N ALA A 208 0.08 27.09 44.20
CA ALA A 208 -0.90 26.01 44.26
C ALA A 208 -2.00 26.09 43.17
N THR A 209 -1.61 26.39 41.93
CA THR A 209 -2.53 26.52 40.78
C THR A 209 -2.36 25.38 39.78
N LYS A 210 -3.45 24.94 39.13
CA LYS A 210 -3.39 23.90 38.10
C LYS A 210 -2.51 24.33 36.93
N ILE A 211 -1.82 23.38 36.32
CA ILE A 211 -0.99 23.60 35.14
C ILE A 211 -1.54 22.84 33.94
N ALA A 212 -1.45 23.44 32.75
CA ALA A 212 -1.75 22.77 31.50
C ALA A 212 -0.82 21.57 31.28
N GLN A 213 -1.28 20.60 30.47
CA GLN A 213 -0.47 19.44 30.11
C GLN A 213 0.83 19.89 29.42
N VAL A 214 1.96 19.37 29.92
CA VAL A 214 3.26 19.55 29.27
C VAL A 214 3.32 18.59 28.09
N GLN A 215 3.69 19.12 26.92
CA GLN A 215 3.95 18.33 25.72
C GLN A 215 5.46 18.30 25.47
N PRO A 216 6.02 17.17 25.00
CA PRO A 216 7.40 17.12 24.54
C PRO A 216 7.67 18.14 23.43
N PHE A 217 8.90 18.63 23.36
CA PHE A 217 9.39 19.40 22.21
C PHE A 217 9.73 18.45 21.07
N THR A 218 9.28 18.78 19.87
CA THR A 218 9.56 18.04 18.64
C THR A 218 10.12 18.99 17.60
N TYR A 219 11.10 18.55 16.83
CA TYR A 219 11.73 19.32 15.76
C TYR A 219 11.93 18.46 14.52
N GLU A 220 12.18 19.11 13.39
CA GLU A 220 12.67 18.48 12.18
C GLU A 220 14.19 18.65 12.11
N GLY A 221 14.93 17.54 12.06
CA GLY A 221 16.38 17.57 11.98
C GLY A 221 16.93 16.34 11.30
N LYS A 222 18.25 16.30 11.12
CA LYS A 222 18.92 15.16 10.49
C LYS A 222 19.73 14.38 11.51
N THR A 223 19.60 13.06 11.52
CA THR A 223 20.38 12.16 12.39
C THR A 223 20.97 11.01 11.58
N LEU A 224 22.11 10.47 12.03
CA LEU A 224 22.68 9.26 11.45
C LEU A 224 22.00 8.03 12.07
N ALA A 225 21.31 7.25 11.24
CA ALA A 225 20.73 5.98 11.63
C ALA A 225 21.55 4.82 11.05
N THR A 226 21.95 3.85 11.88
CA THR A 226 22.58 2.62 11.39
C THR A 226 21.52 1.70 10.79
N MET A 227 21.64 1.41 9.49
CA MET A 227 20.74 0.50 8.77
C MET A 227 21.54 -0.68 8.18
N MET A 228 20.92 -1.85 8.13
CA MET A 228 21.46 -3.01 7.41
C MET A 228 21.09 -2.88 5.93
N VAL A 229 22.08 -2.63 5.08
CA VAL A 229 21.91 -2.42 3.64
C VAL A 229 22.67 -3.49 2.85
N PRO A 230 22.24 -3.86 1.64
CA PRO A 230 23.05 -4.68 0.74
C PRO A 230 24.47 -4.15 0.53
N SER A 231 25.46 -5.05 0.52
CA SER A 231 26.82 -4.71 0.12
C SER A 231 26.89 -4.46 -1.38
N THR A 232 27.45 -3.33 -1.79
CA THR A 232 27.70 -3.01 -3.20
C THR A 232 28.61 -4.07 -3.85
N PRO A 233 28.17 -4.78 -4.90
CA PRO A 233 29.03 -5.67 -5.68
C PRO A 233 30.21 -4.93 -6.31
N ALA A 234 31.30 -5.66 -6.61
CA ALA A 234 32.47 -5.08 -7.30
C ALA A 234 32.14 -4.58 -8.72
N ASP A 235 31.19 -5.23 -9.38
CA ASP A 235 30.75 -4.93 -10.75
C ASP A 235 29.45 -4.11 -10.78
N ALA A 236 29.11 -3.45 -9.67
CA ALA A 236 27.89 -2.64 -9.59
C ALA A 236 27.94 -1.47 -10.59
N THR A 237 26.83 -1.24 -11.24
CA THR A 237 26.60 -0.10 -12.12
C THR A 237 26.02 1.06 -11.32
N SER A 238 26.23 2.30 -11.76
CA SER A 238 25.67 3.48 -11.09
C SER A 238 24.15 3.56 -11.18
N ASP A 239 23.55 2.81 -12.10
CA ASP A 239 22.17 3.01 -12.54
C ASP A 239 21.21 1.98 -11.93
N HIS A 240 21.74 0.91 -11.31
CA HIS A 240 20.96 -0.16 -10.68
C HIS A 240 20.92 -0.04 -9.15
N ALA A 241 19.82 -0.51 -8.58
CA ALA A 241 19.67 -0.57 -7.13
C ALA A 241 20.44 -1.78 -6.56
N VAL A 242 21.18 -1.56 -5.49
CA VAL A 242 21.93 -2.65 -4.84
C VAL A 242 20.98 -3.52 -4.02
N ALA A 243 21.03 -4.83 -4.24
CA ALA A 243 20.15 -5.79 -3.57
C ALA A 243 20.92 -6.93 -2.90
N ALA A 244 20.33 -7.59 -1.90
CA ALA A 244 20.86 -8.81 -1.30
C ALA A 244 19.74 -9.80 -1.03
N LEU A 245 19.97 -11.08 -1.36
CA LEU A 245 19.02 -12.16 -1.12
C LEU A 245 19.06 -12.61 0.35
N ARG A 246 17.89 -12.77 0.97
CA ARG A 246 17.75 -13.28 2.34
C ARG A 246 16.48 -14.09 2.55
N ASP A 247 16.33 -14.66 3.75
CA ASP A 247 15.05 -15.22 4.19
C ASP A 247 14.01 -14.11 4.32
N ALA A 248 12.79 -14.41 3.89
CA ALA A 248 11.73 -13.44 3.88
C ALA A 248 11.40 -12.95 5.29
N THR A 249 10.96 -11.71 5.36
CA THR A 249 10.48 -11.07 6.57
C THR A 249 9.12 -10.45 6.32
N ARG A 250 8.43 -9.97 7.35
CA ARG A 250 7.24 -9.12 7.22
C ARG A 250 7.35 -7.99 8.23
N ILE A 251 6.97 -6.76 7.85
CA ILE A 251 6.80 -5.69 8.83
C ILE A 251 5.89 -6.19 9.96
N LYS A 252 6.25 -5.88 11.20
CA LYS A 252 5.50 -6.26 12.39
C LYS A 252 4.93 -5.01 13.07
N PRO A 253 3.81 -4.47 12.55
CA PRO A 253 3.12 -3.39 13.21
C PRO A 253 2.29 -3.90 14.40
N THR A 254 1.86 -2.99 15.24
CA THR A 254 0.88 -3.23 16.31
C THR A 254 -0.35 -2.39 16.07
N LEU A 255 -1.52 -2.96 16.34
CA LEU A 255 -2.80 -2.27 16.27
C LEU A 255 -3.28 -1.93 17.69
N ASP A 256 -3.52 -0.66 17.95
CA ASP A 256 -4.13 -0.22 19.20
C ASP A 256 -5.57 -0.75 19.26
N PRO A 257 -5.91 -1.60 20.26
CA PRO A 257 -7.22 -2.21 20.34
C PRO A 257 -8.31 -1.21 20.70
N GLU A 258 -7.99 -0.04 21.26
CA GLU A 258 -8.93 1.02 21.62
C GLU A 258 -9.22 1.96 20.46
N THR A 259 -8.17 2.53 19.86
CA THR A 259 -8.30 3.53 18.79
C THR A 259 -8.43 2.90 17.41
N GLY A 260 -7.89 1.70 17.20
CA GLY A 260 -7.76 1.08 15.88
C GLY A 260 -6.61 1.65 15.04
N GLU A 261 -5.69 2.39 15.67
CA GLU A 261 -4.52 2.98 15.01
C GLU A 261 -3.35 2.00 14.94
N ALA A 262 -2.60 2.02 13.84
CA ALA A 262 -1.43 1.17 13.63
C ALA A 262 -0.11 1.90 13.91
N SER A 263 0.81 1.23 14.62
CA SER A 263 2.14 1.73 14.94
C SER A 263 3.23 0.73 14.56
N TRP A 264 4.39 1.23 14.17
CA TRP A 264 5.57 0.42 13.84
C TRP A 264 6.84 1.23 14.04
N ASN A 265 7.83 0.65 14.72
CA ASN A 265 9.07 1.33 15.09
C ASN A 265 10.10 1.47 13.96
N GLY A 266 9.80 1.01 12.74
CA GLY A 266 10.71 1.06 11.60
C GLY A 266 11.69 -0.09 11.46
N THR A 267 11.80 -0.98 12.46
CA THR A 267 12.82 -2.04 12.49
C THR A 267 12.26 -3.42 12.78
N GLU A 268 11.16 -3.51 13.54
CA GLU A 268 10.63 -4.79 13.97
C GLU A 268 9.98 -5.54 12.79
N ARG A 269 10.43 -6.76 12.55
CA ARG A 269 9.92 -7.62 11.47
C ARG A 269 9.75 -9.05 11.98
N TRP A 270 8.73 -9.73 11.48
CA TRP A 270 8.63 -11.19 11.61
C TRP A 270 9.69 -11.84 10.71
N THR A 271 10.40 -12.83 11.24
CA THR A 271 11.49 -13.54 10.54
C THR A 271 11.16 -15.02 10.28
N ASP A 272 10.06 -15.52 10.86
CA ASP A 272 9.54 -16.87 10.69
C ASP A 272 8.60 -16.94 9.48
N VAL A 273 9.11 -16.57 8.31
CA VAL A 273 8.33 -16.47 7.07
C VAL A 273 8.90 -17.44 6.04
N SER A 274 8.06 -18.34 5.52
CA SER A 274 8.50 -19.35 4.55
C SER A 274 8.54 -18.78 3.13
N ALA A 275 9.56 -17.98 2.84
CA ALA A 275 9.85 -17.41 1.52
C ALA A 275 11.29 -16.87 1.46
N LYS A 276 11.73 -16.47 0.27
CA LYS A 276 12.93 -15.67 0.00
C LYS A 276 12.56 -14.27 -0.45
N GLU A 277 13.41 -13.30 -0.15
CA GLU A 277 13.24 -11.90 -0.55
C GLU A 277 14.57 -11.23 -0.91
N TYR A 278 14.50 -10.26 -1.82
CA TYR A 278 15.56 -9.28 -2.03
C TYR A 278 15.32 -8.10 -1.10
N ALA A 279 16.31 -7.79 -0.25
CA ALA A 279 16.41 -6.49 0.41
C ALA A 279 17.16 -5.54 -0.54
N ILE A 280 16.61 -4.37 -0.80
CA ILE A 280 17.08 -3.44 -1.84
C ILE A 280 17.32 -2.08 -1.20
N GLU A 281 18.49 -1.48 -1.45
CA GLU A 281 18.81 -0.10 -1.07
C GLU A 281 18.42 0.84 -2.20
N LEU A 282 17.59 1.84 -1.90
CA LEU A 282 17.11 2.82 -2.88
C LEU A 282 17.72 4.21 -2.66
N GLY A 283 18.67 4.36 -1.73
CA GLY A 283 19.30 5.64 -1.40
C GLY A 283 18.41 6.54 -0.54
N ASP A 284 19.00 7.60 0.02
CA ASP A 284 18.32 8.61 0.85
C ASP A 284 17.52 8.04 2.05
N GLY A 285 17.92 6.86 2.53
CA GLY A 285 17.22 6.14 3.60
C GLY A 285 15.98 5.36 3.15
N PHE A 286 15.65 5.35 1.86
CA PHE A 286 14.62 4.50 1.28
C PHE A 286 15.14 3.08 1.09
N GLN A 287 14.29 2.11 1.44
CA GLN A 287 14.58 0.69 1.27
C GLN A 287 13.42 0.00 0.60
N ALA A 288 13.68 -1.08 -0.12
CA ALA A 288 12.64 -1.95 -0.63
C ALA A 288 12.87 -3.41 -0.26
N VAL A 289 11.77 -4.16 -0.25
CA VAL A 289 11.77 -5.61 -0.07
C VAL A 289 10.89 -6.22 -1.14
N TYR A 290 11.47 -7.06 -1.99
CA TYR A 290 10.75 -7.77 -3.06
C TYR A 290 10.79 -9.28 -2.87
N ARG A 291 9.63 -9.94 -2.98
CA ARG A 291 9.48 -11.40 -2.83
C ARG A 291 9.22 -12.03 -4.20
N PRO A 292 10.25 -12.54 -4.89
CA PRO A 292 10.14 -12.94 -6.29
C PRO A 292 9.27 -14.18 -6.50
N TYR A 293 8.57 -14.23 -7.61
CA TYR A 293 7.87 -15.40 -8.14
C TYR A 293 8.83 -16.55 -8.44
N SER A 294 10.01 -16.26 -8.99
CA SER A 294 11.01 -17.24 -9.46
C SER A 294 11.74 -18.01 -8.35
N LEU A 295 11.95 -17.43 -7.16
CA LEU A 295 12.63 -18.11 -6.04
C LEU A 295 11.67 -18.75 -5.03
N ASN A 296 10.40 -18.39 -5.07
CA ASN A 296 9.39 -18.86 -4.11
C ASN A 296 8.51 -19.94 -4.76
N ASP A 297 8.90 -21.21 -4.54
CA ASP A 297 8.21 -22.38 -5.07
C ASP A 297 6.79 -22.49 -4.48
N PRO A 298 5.73 -22.45 -5.31
CA PRO A 298 4.35 -22.53 -4.86
C PRO A 298 3.98 -23.84 -4.14
N LYS A 299 4.83 -24.88 -4.17
CA LYS A 299 4.60 -26.13 -3.43
C LYS A 299 5.05 -26.06 -1.98
N THR A 300 6.09 -25.29 -1.70
CA THR A 300 6.85 -25.35 -0.44
C THR A 300 6.95 -24.02 0.31
N THR A 301 6.69 -22.90 -0.37
CA THR A 301 6.71 -21.55 0.22
C THR A 301 5.30 -20.95 0.31
N GLU A 302 5.15 -19.89 1.10
CA GLU A 302 3.89 -19.15 1.23
C GLU A 302 3.51 -18.50 -0.11
N TYR A 303 2.46 -19.04 -0.75
CA TYR A 303 1.98 -18.55 -2.04
C TYR A 303 1.49 -17.09 -2.00
N SER A 304 0.92 -16.67 -0.86
CA SER A 304 0.41 -15.31 -0.66
C SER A 304 1.49 -14.22 -0.69
N LEU A 305 2.77 -14.58 -0.58
CA LEU A 305 3.89 -13.65 -0.60
C LEU A 305 4.51 -13.42 -1.98
N ARG A 306 4.22 -14.29 -2.95
CA ARG A 306 4.81 -14.20 -4.30
C ARG A 306 4.42 -12.88 -4.97
N GLY A 307 5.42 -12.15 -5.45
CA GLY A 307 5.30 -10.85 -6.10
C GLY A 307 5.13 -9.67 -5.16
N ARG A 308 5.14 -9.85 -3.83
CA ARG A 308 4.91 -8.72 -2.90
C ARG A 308 6.13 -7.80 -2.84
N LEU A 309 5.86 -6.50 -3.01
CA LEU A 309 6.81 -5.41 -2.90
C LEU A 309 6.44 -4.51 -1.71
N GLU A 310 7.45 -4.14 -0.94
CA GLU A 310 7.37 -3.10 0.08
C GLU A 310 8.42 -2.03 -0.24
N ILE A 311 8.05 -0.76 -0.22
CA ILE A 311 9.00 0.36 -0.24
C ILE A 311 8.81 1.14 1.05
N VAL A 312 9.87 1.27 1.83
CA VAL A 312 9.91 1.89 3.15
C VAL A 312 10.61 3.24 3.03
N ALA A 313 9.91 4.30 3.40
CA ALA A 313 10.49 5.65 3.48
C ALA A 313 11.31 5.83 4.78
N PRO A 314 12.25 6.79 4.81
CA PRO A 314 12.80 7.29 6.07
C PRO A 314 11.69 7.83 6.98
N ALA A 315 12.00 8.02 8.27
CA ALA A 315 11.04 8.63 9.20
C ALA A 315 10.65 10.04 8.72
N GLY A 316 9.38 10.43 8.92
CA GLY A 316 8.86 11.72 8.52
C GLY A 316 7.56 11.67 7.71
N GLN A 317 6.93 12.83 7.59
CA GLN A 317 5.72 13.06 6.81
C GLN A 317 6.05 13.37 5.34
N GLY A 318 5.03 13.47 4.48
CA GLY A 318 5.20 13.96 3.09
C GLY A 318 5.78 12.95 2.08
N ASN A 319 6.01 11.70 2.47
CA ASN A 319 6.70 10.71 1.64
C ASN A 319 5.82 10.03 0.57
N GLY A 320 4.53 10.39 0.44
CA GLY A 320 3.58 9.66 -0.42
C GLY A 320 3.96 9.65 -1.92
N PRO A 321 4.16 10.82 -2.56
CA PRO A 321 4.55 10.90 -3.97
C PRO A 321 5.92 10.29 -4.23
N GLU A 322 6.87 10.51 -3.32
CA GLU A 322 8.23 10.01 -3.45
C GLU A 322 8.28 8.48 -3.38
N LEU A 323 7.47 7.84 -2.54
CA LEU A 323 7.35 6.38 -2.50
C LEU A 323 6.88 5.80 -3.84
N VAL A 324 5.93 6.47 -4.51
CA VAL A 324 5.50 6.05 -5.86
C VAL A 324 6.60 6.31 -6.88
N ASN A 325 7.31 7.44 -6.79
CA ASN A 325 8.44 7.76 -7.65
C ASN A 325 9.55 6.71 -7.59
N ARG A 326 9.86 6.17 -6.40
CA ARG A 326 10.86 5.13 -6.16
C ARG A 326 10.58 3.81 -6.89
N LEU A 327 9.34 3.55 -7.33
CA LEU A 327 9.05 2.42 -8.23
C LEU A 327 9.86 2.51 -9.54
N GLY A 328 10.18 3.73 -10.00
CA GLY A 328 10.92 3.95 -11.24
C GLY A 328 12.36 3.47 -11.19
N GLN A 329 12.97 3.51 -9.99
CA GLN A 329 14.30 2.95 -9.71
C GLN A 329 14.31 1.42 -9.75
N LEU A 330 13.13 0.80 -9.62
CA LEU A 330 12.93 -0.65 -9.77
C LEU A 330 12.42 -1.01 -11.17
N HIS A 331 12.55 -0.11 -12.15
CA HIS A 331 12.04 -0.26 -13.51
C HIS A 331 10.53 -0.54 -13.61
N LEU A 332 9.77 -0.16 -12.58
CA LEU A 332 8.31 -0.24 -12.56
C LEU A 332 7.70 1.13 -12.88
N ALA A 333 6.45 1.13 -13.30
CA ALA A 333 5.69 2.37 -13.43
C ALA A 333 5.59 3.13 -12.10
N ASN A 334 5.80 4.44 -12.18
CA ASN A 334 6.04 5.31 -11.03
C ASN A 334 5.26 6.62 -11.10
N ARG A 335 4.13 6.62 -11.82
CA ARG A 335 3.27 7.79 -12.00
C ARG A 335 1.82 7.46 -11.64
N PRO A 336 1.00 8.46 -11.27
CA PRO A 336 -0.44 8.28 -11.15
C PRO A 336 -1.05 7.72 -12.45
N MET A 337 -2.06 6.89 -12.29
CA MET A 337 -2.87 6.37 -13.40
C MET A 337 -3.63 7.50 -14.12
N SER A 338 -3.63 7.50 -15.45
CA SER A 338 -4.47 8.39 -16.28
C SER A 338 -5.90 7.83 -16.46
N PRO A 339 -6.89 8.62 -16.91
CA PRO A 339 -8.23 8.14 -17.21
C PRO A 339 -8.27 7.02 -18.26
N GLU A 340 -7.45 7.12 -19.30
CA GLU A 340 -7.36 6.10 -20.35
C GLU A 340 -6.76 4.79 -19.82
N GLU A 341 -5.78 4.89 -18.92
CA GLU A 341 -5.24 3.71 -18.23
C GLU A 341 -6.29 3.11 -17.31
N GLY A 342 -7.09 3.96 -16.65
CA GLY A 342 -8.23 3.52 -15.86
C GLY A 342 -9.23 2.70 -16.68
N GLU A 343 -9.58 3.17 -17.89
CA GLU A 343 -10.44 2.40 -18.78
C GLU A 343 -9.79 1.07 -19.22
N HIS A 344 -8.48 1.09 -19.52
CA HIS A 344 -7.74 -0.13 -19.84
C HIS A 344 -7.74 -1.15 -18.69
N SER A 345 -7.42 -0.71 -17.46
CA SER A 345 -7.44 -1.52 -16.24
C SER A 345 -8.85 -2.04 -15.94
N TYR A 346 -9.88 -1.21 -16.14
CA TYR A 346 -11.29 -1.60 -16.02
C TYR A 346 -11.68 -2.73 -17.00
N LEU A 347 -11.28 -2.61 -18.28
CA LEU A 347 -11.51 -3.64 -19.28
C LEU A 347 -10.76 -4.92 -18.94
N ASN A 348 -9.49 -4.83 -18.52
CA ASN A 348 -8.69 -5.96 -18.07
C ASN A 348 -9.34 -6.68 -16.87
N ALA A 349 -9.78 -5.92 -15.87
CA ALA A 349 -10.49 -6.45 -14.71
C ALA A 349 -11.76 -7.19 -15.13
N ASN A 350 -12.54 -6.64 -16.07
CA ASN A 350 -13.73 -7.30 -16.59
C ASN A 350 -13.43 -8.54 -17.45
N VAL A 351 -12.36 -8.54 -18.24
CA VAL A 351 -11.88 -9.72 -18.98
C VAL A 351 -11.59 -10.88 -18.02
N VAL A 352 -10.94 -10.61 -16.89
CA VAL A 352 -10.69 -11.62 -15.85
C VAL A 352 -11.99 -12.03 -15.16
N ALA A 353 -12.80 -11.05 -14.73
CA ALA A 353 -14.03 -11.25 -13.98
C ALA A 353 -15.08 -12.07 -14.75
N GLN A 354 -15.13 -11.94 -16.08
CA GLN A 354 -16.02 -12.66 -16.97
C GLN A 354 -15.37 -13.89 -17.63
N ASN A 355 -14.13 -14.23 -17.23
CA ASN A 355 -13.37 -15.38 -17.76
C ASN A 355 -13.20 -15.34 -19.29
N LEU A 356 -12.92 -14.15 -19.83
CA LEU A 356 -12.78 -13.88 -21.26
C LEU A 356 -11.32 -13.96 -21.75
N ALA A 357 -10.34 -14.17 -20.86
CA ALA A 357 -8.91 -14.16 -21.20
C ALA A 357 -8.52 -15.20 -22.28
N GLN A 358 -9.27 -16.29 -22.40
CA GLN A 358 -9.07 -17.34 -23.42
C GLN A 358 -9.90 -17.12 -24.69
N ASN A 359 -10.68 -16.04 -24.77
CA ASN A 359 -11.42 -15.71 -25.98
C ASN A 359 -10.43 -15.21 -27.06
N THR A 360 -10.52 -15.78 -28.26
CA THR A 360 -9.63 -15.48 -29.38
C THR A 360 -9.63 -14.00 -29.75
N SER A 361 -10.78 -13.32 -29.76
CA SER A 361 -10.84 -11.88 -30.10
C SER A 361 -10.08 -11.03 -29.09
N ILE A 362 -10.13 -11.39 -27.80
CA ILE A 362 -9.40 -10.72 -26.73
C ILE A 362 -7.90 -10.93 -26.88
N GLN A 363 -7.47 -12.16 -27.17
CA GLN A 363 -6.05 -12.48 -27.39
C GLN A 363 -5.49 -11.76 -28.62
N GLU A 364 -6.26 -11.68 -29.70
CA GLU A 364 -5.90 -10.92 -30.89
C GLU A 364 -5.84 -9.41 -30.60
N ALA A 365 -6.83 -8.87 -29.88
CA ALA A 365 -6.85 -7.47 -29.49
C ALA A 365 -5.62 -7.07 -28.64
N ARG A 366 -5.21 -7.90 -27.69
CA ARG A 366 -3.98 -7.67 -26.91
C ARG A 366 -2.74 -7.61 -27.80
N LYS A 367 -2.57 -8.59 -28.69
CA LYS A 367 -1.46 -8.61 -29.66
C LYS A 367 -1.47 -7.39 -30.57
N THR A 368 -2.64 -6.98 -31.05
CA THR A 368 -2.79 -5.75 -31.84
C THR A 368 -2.42 -4.53 -31.02
N GLY A 369 -2.82 -4.46 -29.74
CA GLY A 369 -2.40 -3.41 -28.82
C GLY A 369 -0.89 -3.31 -28.64
N ASP A 370 -0.21 -4.45 -28.50
CA ASP A 370 1.25 -4.51 -28.39
C ASP A 370 1.93 -4.03 -29.70
N HIS A 371 1.42 -4.46 -30.86
CA HIS A 371 1.92 -3.98 -32.15
C HIS A 371 1.70 -2.48 -32.36
N LEU A 372 0.59 -1.92 -31.90
CA LEU A 372 0.33 -0.47 -31.97
C LEU A 372 1.36 0.29 -31.14
N GLU A 373 1.67 -0.18 -29.94
CA GLU A 373 2.71 0.42 -29.09
C GLU A 373 4.09 0.33 -29.73
N ASP A 374 4.44 -0.83 -30.31
CA ASP A 374 5.70 -1.01 -31.04
C ASP A 374 5.82 -0.09 -32.27
N MET A 375 4.74 0.10 -33.02
CA MET A 375 4.70 1.03 -34.16
C MET A 375 4.94 2.47 -33.72
N VAL A 376 4.27 2.91 -32.66
CA VAL A 376 4.46 4.26 -32.10
C VAL A 376 5.88 4.43 -31.57
N ARG A 377 6.46 3.40 -30.94
CA ARG A 377 7.86 3.44 -30.49
C ARG A 377 8.84 3.61 -31.66
N GLN A 378 8.60 2.93 -32.78
CA GLN A 378 9.42 3.09 -33.99
C GLN A 378 9.27 4.49 -34.59
N GLU A 379 8.05 5.02 -34.64
CA GLU A 379 7.78 6.39 -35.08
C GLU A 379 8.53 7.41 -34.22
N LEU A 380 8.40 7.32 -32.90
CA LEU A 380 9.10 8.17 -31.94
C LEU A 380 10.63 8.06 -32.08
N PHE A 381 11.16 6.85 -32.23
CA PHE A 381 12.59 6.66 -32.49
C PHE A 381 13.00 7.35 -33.78
N HIS A 382 12.24 7.24 -34.87
CA HIS A 382 12.57 7.94 -36.12
C HIS A 382 12.48 9.47 -35.99
N GLU A 383 11.53 10.00 -35.24
CA GLU A 383 11.41 11.43 -34.93
C GLU A 383 12.63 11.93 -34.13
N ARG A 384 13.07 11.16 -33.13
CA ARG A 384 14.05 11.57 -32.12
C ARG A 384 15.43 10.93 -32.28
N ALA A 385 15.68 10.14 -33.32
CA ALA A 385 16.97 9.45 -33.53
C ALA A 385 18.16 10.40 -33.57
N HIS A 386 17.94 11.65 -33.97
CA HIS A 386 18.96 12.70 -33.97
C HIS A 386 19.43 13.08 -32.56
N GLU A 387 18.59 12.92 -31.54
CA GLU A 387 18.92 13.16 -30.12
C GLU A 387 19.89 12.10 -29.59
N ALA A 388 19.83 10.88 -30.12
CA ALA A 388 20.66 9.75 -29.68
C ALA A 388 22.14 9.86 -30.13
N VAL A 389 22.48 10.79 -31.02
CA VAL A 389 23.83 10.90 -31.59
C VAL A 389 24.82 11.40 -30.53
N GLY A 390 25.82 10.58 -30.23
CA GLY A 390 26.89 10.92 -29.28
C GLY A 390 26.54 10.63 -27.81
N MET A 391 25.39 10.02 -27.54
CA MET A 391 25.03 9.51 -26.22
C MET A 391 25.92 8.31 -25.83
N THR A 392 26.24 8.19 -24.54
CA THR A 392 26.84 6.98 -23.96
C THR A 392 25.83 5.84 -23.88
N ASP A 393 26.28 4.61 -23.62
CA ASP A 393 25.38 3.45 -23.48
C ASP A 393 24.32 3.67 -22.38
N ALA A 394 24.70 4.27 -21.25
CA ALA A 394 23.77 4.62 -20.17
C ALA A 394 22.74 5.67 -20.61
N GLN A 395 23.18 6.70 -21.35
CA GLN A 395 22.28 7.72 -21.89
C GLN A 395 21.34 7.13 -22.96
N LEU A 396 21.82 6.20 -23.79
CA LEU A 396 21.00 5.49 -24.77
C LEU A 396 19.95 4.60 -24.08
N ALA A 397 20.30 3.92 -22.99
CA ALA A 397 19.36 3.14 -22.21
C ALA A 397 18.25 4.01 -21.60
N HIS A 398 18.63 5.16 -21.01
CA HIS A 398 17.67 6.14 -20.50
C HIS A 398 16.75 6.67 -21.61
N PHE A 399 17.33 7.08 -22.73
CA PHE A 399 16.60 7.55 -23.90
C PHE A 399 15.62 6.50 -24.45
N ALA A 400 16.04 5.23 -24.53
CA ALA A 400 15.15 4.14 -24.95
C ALA A 400 13.96 3.95 -23.99
N LYS A 401 14.19 4.07 -22.68
CA LYS A 401 13.13 4.00 -21.66
C LYS A 401 12.14 5.17 -21.80
N GLU A 402 12.62 6.38 -22.02
CA GLU A 402 11.77 7.54 -22.30
C GLU A 402 10.88 7.31 -23.54
N LEU A 403 11.46 6.86 -24.65
CA LEU A 403 10.72 6.56 -25.88
C LEU A 403 9.65 5.48 -25.65
N GLN A 404 9.96 4.45 -24.85
CA GLN A 404 9.01 3.40 -24.51
C GLN A 404 7.82 3.94 -23.69
N LEU A 405 8.08 4.76 -22.66
CA LEU A 405 7.02 5.36 -21.84
C LEU A 405 6.14 6.31 -22.66
N GLU A 406 6.74 7.10 -23.55
CA GLU A 406 6.00 7.98 -24.45
C GLU A 406 5.17 7.17 -25.46
N ALA A 407 5.73 6.09 -26.02
CA ALA A 407 5.04 5.21 -26.95
C ALA A 407 3.80 4.58 -26.32
N HIS A 408 3.94 4.05 -25.10
CA HIS A 408 2.85 3.50 -24.33
C HIS A 408 1.72 4.53 -24.16
N THR A 409 2.08 5.75 -23.76
CA THR A 409 1.14 6.85 -23.53
C THR A 409 0.40 7.24 -24.81
N ARG A 410 1.11 7.39 -25.94
CA ARG A 410 0.52 7.76 -27.24
C ARG A 410 -0.34 6.63 -27.83
N ALA A 411 0.03 5.37 -27.64
CA ALA A 411 -0.71 4.22 -28.17
C ALA A 411 -1.98 3.89 -27.38
N LEU A 412 -2.05 4.29 -26.11
CA LEU A 412 -3.07 3.86 -25.16
C LEU A 412 -4.52 4.08 -25.62
N PRO A 413 -4.94 5.23 -26.19
CA PRO A 413 -6.31 5.39 -26.68
C PRO A 413 -6.70 4.36 -27.74
N ALA A 414 -5.77 4.00 -28.63
CA ALA A 414 -6.00 2.98 -29.65
C ALA A 414 -6.05 1.58 -29.04
N LYS A 415 -5.18 1.28 -28.06
CA LYS A 415 -5.21 0.00 -27.31
C LYS A 415 -6.55 -0.19 -26.59
N VAL A 416 -7.04 0.85 -25.92
CA VAL A 416 -8.36 0.86 -25.26
C VAL A 416 -9.47 0.59 -26.26
N GLY A 417 -9.47 1.30 -27.41
CA GLY A 417 -10.47 1.09 -28.47
C GLY A 417 -10.52 -0.36 -28.96
N VAL A 418 -9.37 -0.92 -29.31
CA VAL A 418 -9.25 -2.31 -29.82
C VAL A 418 -9.67 -3.34 -28.77
N LEU A 419 -9.25 -3.17 -27.50
CA LEU A 419 -9.66 -4.07 -26.42
C LEU A 419 -11.16 -3.97 -26.15
N ARG A 420 -11.72 -2.76 -26.13
CA ARG A 420 -13.14 -2.51 -25.89
C ARG A 420 -14.02 -3.14 -26.97
N ASP A 421 -13.64 -3.03 -28.23
CA ASP A 421 -14.34 -3.67 -29.35
C ASP A 421 -14.32 -5.21 -29.22
N ALA A 422 -13.18 -5.78 -28.85
CA ALA A 422 -13.07 -7.23 -28.65
C ALA A 422 -13.89 -7.72 -27.45
N VAL A 423 -13.93 -6.95 -26.35
CA VAL A 423 -14.79 -7.22 -25.19
C VAL A 423 -16.26 -7.13 -25.59
N ALA A 424 -16.65 -6.11 -26.35
CA ALA A 424 -18.01 -5.96 -26.86
C ALA A 424 -18.43 -7.18 -27.68
N GLN A 425 -17.60 -7.59 -28.65
CA GLN A 425 -17.86 -8.78 -29.46
C GLN A 425 -17.97 -10.05 -28.61
N ALA A 426 -17.06 -10.24 -27.65
CA ALA A 426 -17.03 -11.40 -26.78
C ALA A 426 -18.26 -11.49 -25.85
N THR A 427 -18.89 -10.35 -25.56
CA THR A 427 -20.05 -10.25 -24.66
C THR A 427 -21.37 -9.97 -25.37
N GLY A 428 -21.37 -9.97 -26.70
CA GLY A 428 -22.58 -9.91 -27.54
C GLY A 428 -23.09 -8.49 -27.84
N PHE A 429 -22.30 -7.46 -27.61
CA PHE A 429 -22.57 -6.10 -28.08
C PHE A 429 -22.18 -5.94 -29.54
N ALA A 430 -22.74 -4.92 -30.21
CA ALA A 430 -22.46 -4.65 -31.63
C ALA A 430 -21.00 -4.21 -31.86
N ASP A 431 -20.50 -3.32 -31.00
CA ASP A 431 -19.15 -2.76 -31.02
C ASP A 431 -18.82 -2.15 -29.66
N GLY A 432 -17.58 -1.66 -29.49
CA GLY A 432 -17.12 -1.04 -28.26
C GLY A 432 -17.86 0.25 -27.91
N THR A 433 -18.44 0.95 -28.89
CA THR A 433 -19.27 2.15 -28.64
C THR A 433 -20.59 1.76 -27.98
N ALA A 434 -21.23 0.69 -28.46
CA ALA A 434 -22.44 0.14 -27.88
C ALA A 434 -22.20 -0.40 -26.46
N LEU A 435 -21.04 -1.03 -26.21
CA LEU A 435 -20.64 -1.44 -24.86
C LEU A 435 -20.43 -0.22 -23.95
N ALA A 436 -19.69 0.79 -24.39
CA ALA A 436 -19.43 2.01 -23.61
C ALA A 436 -20.71 2.79 -23.28
N ALA A 437 -21.71 2.74 -24.16
CA ALA A 437 -23.01 3.36 -23.95
C ALA A 437 -23.96 2.52 -23.06
N SER A 438 -23.57 1.32 -22.65
CA SER A 438 -24.42 0.44 -21.84
C SER A 438 -24.52 0.95 -20.38
N PRO A 439 -25.68 0.82 -19.72
CA PRO A 439 -25.86 1.33 -18.34
C PRO A 439 -24.87 0.79 -17.31
N GLY A 440 -24.36 -0.43 -17.51
CA GLY A 440 -23.40 -1.07 -16.62
C GLY A 440 -21.93 -0.71 -16.88
N TYR A 441 -21.63 0.02 -17.95
CA TYR A 441 -20.25 0.40 -18.28
C TYR A 441 -19.81 1.62 -17.48
N ASP A 442 -19.01 1.39 -16.44
CA ASP A 442 -18.50 2.43 -15.54
C ASP A 442 -17.00 2.21 -15.30
N PRO A 443 -16.11 2.84 -16.08
CA PRO A 443 -14.67 2.75 -15.91
C PRO A 443 -14.14 3.60 -14.75
N THR A 444 -15.01 4.05 -13.84
CA THR A 444 -14.60 4.80 -12.65
C THR A 444 -14.26 3.83 -11.52
N PRO A 445 -13.03 3.82 -11.00
CA PRO A 445 -12.69 2.98 -9.85
C PRO A 445 -13.38 3.49 -8.60
N ARG A 446 -13.80 2.56 -7.72
CA ARG A 446 -14.42 2.89 -6.44
C ARG A 446 -13.43 2.67 -5.31
N LYS A 447 -13.11 3.73 -4.56
CA LYS A 447 -12.36 3.63 -3.31
C LYS A 447 -13.25 3.02 -2.23
N VAL A 448 -12.87 1.87 -1.70
CA VAL A 448 -13.63 1.11 -0.69
C VAL A 448 -12.72 0.80 0.50
N GLY A 449 -12.64 1.74 1.44
CA GLY A 449 -11.64 1.70 2.51
C GLY A 449 -10.21 1.77 1.97
N GLY A 450 -9.42 0.71 2.17
CA GLY A 450 -7.99 0.64 1.88
C GLY A 450 -7.58 0.13 0.49
N TRP A 451 -8.53 -0.05 -0.43
CA TRP A 451 -8.27 -0.54 -1.81
C TRP A 451 -9.26 0.08 -2.82
N PHE A 452 -8.94 -0.08 -4.10
CA PHE A 452 -9.84 0.25 -5.21
C PHE A 452 -10.52 -1.01 -5.74
N THR A 453 -11.74 -0.85 -6.21
CA THR A 453 -12.49 -1.90 -6.91
C THR A 453 -13.02 -1.37 -8.23
N TRP A 454 -13.24 -2.29 -9.17
CA TRP A 454 -13.88 -2.00 -10.44
C TRP A 454 -15.25 -2.67 -10.48
N SER A 455 -16.22 -2.03 -11.12
CA SER A 455 -17.53 -2.60 -11.35
C SER A 455 -17.52 -3.60 -12.51
N ARG A 456 -18.50 -4.50 -12.50
CA ARG A 456 -18.76 -5.39 -13.62
C ARG A 456 -19.90 -4.90 -14.49
N PHE A 457 -19.67 -4.73 -15.79
CA PHE A 457 -20.74 -4.31 -16.69
C PHE A 457 -21.78 -5.41 -16.95
N ASP A 458 -21.42 -6.69 -16.87
CA ASP A 458 -22.38 -7.79 -17.02
C ASP A 458 -23.41 -7.82 -15.88
N VAL A 459 -23.01 -7.41 -14.68
CA VAL A 459 -23.91 -7.21 -13.53
C VAL A 459 -24.67 -5.91 -13.65
N GLY A 460 -24.01 -4.80 -13.96
CA GLY A 460 -24.68 -3.50 -14.12
C GLY A 460 -25.78 -3.51 -15.18
N ASN A 461 -25.55 -4.21 -16.30
CA ASN A 461 -26.53 -4.38 -17.37
C ASN A 461 -27.63 -5.43 -17.06
N ALA A 462 -27.50 -6.19 -15.96
CA ALA A 462 -28.42 -7.26 -15.61
C ALA A 462 -28.77 -7.28 -14.11
N ALA A 463 -28.84 -6.09 -13.48
CA ALA A 463 -29.06 -5.95 -12.04
C ALA A 463 -30.33 -6.68 -11.56
N ASP A 464 -31.47 -6.48 -12.23
CA ASP A 464 -32.74 -7.14 -11.88
C ASP A 464 -32.66 -8.67 -11.98
N LYS A 465 -31.90 -9.17 -12.96
CA LYS A 465 -31.70 -10.60 -13.16
C LYS A 465 -30.86 -11.19 -12.03
N LEU A 466 -29.82 -10.47 -11.58
CA LEU A 466 -29.00 -10.92 -10.46
C LEU A 466 -29.78 -10.86 -9.15
N ALA A 467 -30.54 -9.79 -8.91
CA ALA A 467 -31.43 -9.67 -7.77
C ALA A 467 -32.43 -10.84 -7.71
N SER A 468 -33.04 -11.19 -8.85
CA SER A 468 -33.91 -12.36 -8.96
C SER A 468 -33.18 -13.68 -8.71
N ALA A 469 -31.95 -13.83 -9.19
CA ALA A 469 -31.15 -15.04 -8.97
C ALA A 469 -30.70 -15.20 -7.50
N ALA A 470 -30.54 -14.09 -6.79
CA ALA A 470 -30.13 -14.04 -5.39
C ALA A 470 -31.33 -13.98 -4.42
N GLU A 471 -32.57 -14.10 -4.90
CA GLU A 471 -33.76 -13.97 -4.06
C GLU A 471 -33.74 -14.97 -2.89
N GLY A 472 -33.98 -14.46 -1.67
CA GLY A 472 -33.95 -15.25 -0.45
C GLY A 472 -32.56 -15.78 -0.07
N LYS A 473 -31.49 -15.22 -0.66
CA LYS A 473 -30.10 -15.50 -0.32
C LYS A 473 -29.41 -14.27 0.27
N SER A 474 -28.36 -14.52 1.03
CA SER A 474 -27.49 -13.49 1.59
C SER A 474 -26.04 -13.92 1.52
N LEU A 475 -25.14 -12.94 1.37
CA LEU A 475 -23.73 -13.16 1.68
C LEU A 475 -23.54 -12.95 3.18
N VAL A 476 -22.86 -13.89 3.83
CA VAL A 476 -22.71 -13.90 5.29
C VAL A 476 -21.25 -14.16 5.67
N HIS A 477 -20.73 -13.31 6.54
CA HIS A 477 -19.47 -13.54 7.24
C HIS A 477 -19.78 -13.79 8.72
N ALA A 478 -19.35 -14.93 9.26
CA ALA A 478 -19.49 -15.26 10.67
C ALA A 478 -18.23 -14.83 11.43
N SER A 479 -18.41 -14.28 12.64
CA SER A 479 -17.31 -13.77 13.45
C SER A 479 -17.50 -14.11 14.93
N SER A 480 -16.44 -13.92 15.72
CA SER A 480 -16.53 -13.87 17.18
C SER A 480 -16.89 -12.44 17.63
N PRO A 481 -17.34 -12.23 18.89
CA PRO A 481 -17.56 -10.89 19.42
C PRO A 481 -16.33 -9.98 19.29
N ASP A 482 -15.15 -10.49 19.63
CA ASP A 482 -13.89 -9.74 19.54
C ASP A 482 -13.49 -9.45 18.09
N GLY A 483 -13.68 -10.42 17.19
CA GLY A 483 -13.46 -10.21 15.76
C GLY A 483 -14.36 -9.12 15.19
N LEU A 484 -15.65 -9.13 15.55
CA LEU A 484 -16.60 -8.11 15.11
C LEU A 484 -16.25 -6.71 15.64
N ARG A 485 -15.89 -6.59 16.93
CA ARG A 485 -15.40 -5.33 17.50
C ARG A 485 -14.22 -4.79 16.70
N MET A 486 -13.24 -5.66 16.43
CA MET A 486 -12.05 -5.25 15.70
C MET A 486 -12.37 -4.77 14.28
N MET A 487 -13.18 -5.53 13.53
CA MET A 487 -13.60 -5.16 12.18
C MET A 487 -14.33 -3.81 12.14
N LEU A 488 -15.18 -3.50 13.12
CA LEU A 488 -15.91 -2.22 13.16
C LEU A 488 -15.06 -1.05 13.67
N LYS A 489 -14.07 -1.33 14.54
CA LYS A 489 -13.07 -0.35 14.95
C LYS A 489 -12.17 0.09 13.79
N THR A 490 -11.80 -0.79 12.88
CA THR A 490 -11.08 -0.39 11.65
C THR A 490 -12.03 0.04 10.53
N GLY A 491 -13.28 -0.42 10.58
CA GLY A 491 -14.29 -0.20 9.53
C GLY A 491 -14.19 -1.17 8.36
N LEU A 492 -13.37 -2.22 8.47
CA LEU A 492 -13.05 -3.13 7.37
C LEU A 492 -13.11 -4.58 7.80
N LEU A 493 -13.66 -5.41 6.91
CA LEU A 493 -13.39 -6.84 6.88
C LEU A 493 -12.18 -7.04 5.96
N ALA A 494 -11.02 -7.38 6.52
CA ALA A 494 -9.75 -7.47 5.78
C ALA A 494 -9.19 -8.91 5.74
N SER A 495 -8.50 -9.24 4.65
CA SER A 495 -7.85 -10.53 4.42
C SER A 495 -6.71 -10.76 5.42
N SER A 496 -6.25 -12.01 5.55
CA SER A 496 -5.16 -12.34 6.49
C SER A 496 -3.88 -11.56 6.21
N GLU A 497 -3.51 -11.35 4.95
CA GLU A 497 -2.35 -10.54 4.58
C GLU A 497 -2.53 -9.06 4.96
N ARG A 498 -3.70 -8.49 4.70
CA ARG A 498 -4.01 -7.10 5.09
C ARG A 498 -4.10 -6.91 6.60
N ARG A 499 -4.65 -7.88 7.34
CA ARG A 499 -4.68 -7.84 8.81
C ARG A 499 -3.27 -7.80 9.41
N LEU A 500 -2.30 -8.46 8.78
CA LEU A 500 -0.90 -8.41 9.22
C LEU A 500 -0.25 -7.04 8.97
N THR A 501 -0.55 -6.37 7.84
CA THR A 501 -0.10 -4.99 7.62
C THR A 501 -0.79 -4.01 8.57
N MET A 502 -2.04 -4.28 8.96
CA MET A 502 -2.76 -3.47 9.95
C MET A 502 -2.24 -3.65 11.38
N GLY A 503 -1.39 -4.63 11.66
CA GLY A 503 -0.86 -4.91 13.01
C GLY A 503 -1.74 -5.83 13.86
N THR A 504 -2.69 -6.53 13.21
CA THR A 504 -3.47 -7.59 13.87
C THR A 504 -2.58 -8.81 14.12
N LYS A 505 -2.77 -9.47 15.27
CA LYS A 505 -2.04 -10.68 15.64
C LYS A 505 -2.34 -11.85 14.68
N ARG A 506 -1.36 -12.73 14.49
CA ARG A 506 -1.55 -14.04 13.82
C ARG A 506 -2.54 -14.90 14.60
N SER A 507 -3.11 -15.90 13.92
CA SER A 507 -4.02 -16.90 14.49
C SER A 507 -5.34 -16.31 15.00
N MET A 508 -5.76 -15.18 14.46
CA MET A 508 -7.05 -14.55 14.76
C MET A 508 -8.18 -15.07 13.84
N GLY A 509 -7.83 -15.47 12.62
CA GLY A 509 -8.70 -16.08 11.64
C GLY A 509 -8.66 -17.62 11.68
N LYS A 510 -9.58 -18.24 10.95
CA LYS A 510 -9.65 -19.69 10.81
C LYS A 510 -8.73 -20.13 9.67
N SER A 511 -7.92 -21.17 9.89
CA SER A 511 -7.11 -21.83 8.85
C SER A 511 -6.03 -20.96 8.18
N GLU A 512 -5.53 -19.90 8.85
CA GLU A 512 -4.59 -18.93 8.25
C GLU A 512 -3.34 -19.57 7.61
N ASP A 513 -2.82 -20.65 8.19
CA ASP A 513 -1.64 -21.33 7.66
C ASP A 513 -1.91 -22.07 6.33
N VAL A 514 -3.13 -22.61 6.16
CA VAL A 514 -3.56 -23.22 4.89
C VAL A 514 -3.79 -22.14 3.86
N ASP A 515 -4.47 -21.06 4.23
CA ASP A 515 -4.81 -19.94 3.35
C ASP A 515 -3.57 -19.29 2.72
N LYS A 516 -2.45 -19.21 3.45
CA LYS A 516 -1.17 -18.68 2.93
C LYS A 516 -0.60 -19.56 1.80
N LEU A 517 -0.80 -20.87 1.89
CA LEU A 517 -0.30 -21.84 0.89
C LEU A 517 -1.24 -21.95 -0.31
N THR A 518 -2.54 -21.82 -0.13
CA THR A 518 -3.54 -21.92 -1.21
C THR A 518 -3.71 -20.61 -1.98
N GLY A 519 -3.31 -19.47 -1.38
CA GLY A 519 -3.53 -18.12 -1.88
C GLY A 519 -4.77 -17.42 -1.30
N GLY A 520 -5.59 -18.15 -0.53
CA GLY A 520 -6.75 -17.60 0.16
C GLY A 520 -6.43 -16.46 1.12
N ALA A 521 -5.20 -16.36 1.65
CA ALA A 521 -4.81 -15.35 2.63
C ALA A 521 -4.89 -13.91 2.11
N SER A 522 -4.97 -13.70 0.78
CA SER A 522 -5.16 -12.39 0.16
C SER A 522 -6.64 -12.05 -0.12
N SER A 523 -7.59 -12.86 0.39
CA SER A 523 -9.02 -12.64 0.22
C SER A 523 -9.77 -12.70 1.55
N VAL A 524 -10.97 -12.11 1.59
CA VAL A 524 -11.95 -12.30 2.66
C VAL A 524 -13.06 -13.25 2.21
N PHE A 525 -13.55 -14.05 3.15
CA PHE A 525 -14.44 -15.17 2.88
C PHE A 525 -15.86 -14.88 3.35
N LEU A 526 -16.80 -15.00 2.44
CA LEU A 526 -18.23 -14.93 2.69
C LEU A 526 -18.89 -16.24 2.24
N ARG A 527 -20.07 -16.53 2.76
CA ARG A 527 -20.90 -17.66 2.32
C ARG A 527 -22.20 -17.17 1.74
N VAL A 528 -22.64 -17.76 0.64
CA VAL A 528 -24.01 -17.66 0.15
C VAL A 528 -24.88 -18.58 0.99
N LEU A 529 -25.76 -18.00 1.81
CA LEU A 529 -26.70 -18.74 2.66
C LEU A 529 -28.13 -18.34 2.31
N LYS A 530 -29.10 -19.14 2.76
CA LYS A 530 -30.49 -18.67 2.84
C LYS A 530 -30.53 -17.46 3.76
N THR A 531 -31.25 -16.40 3.39
CA THR A 531 -31.38 -15.19 4.20
C THR A 531 -31.77 -15.54 5.63
N PRO A 532 -30.95 -15.19 6.64
CA PRO A 532 -31.27 -15.51 8.02
C PRO A 532 -32.50 -14.72 8.49
N THR A 533 -33.49 -15.45 9.03
CA THR A 533 -34.78 -14.89 9.49
C THR A 533 -34.92 -14.80 11.02
N SER A 534 -33.97 -15.34 11.78
CA SER A 534 -33.98 -15.34 13.25
C SER A 534 -32.76 -14.64 13.84
N THR A 535 -32.87 -14.20 15.09
CA THR A 535 -31.73 -13.78 15.92
C THR A 535 -30.77 -14.97 16.06
N GLU A 536 -29.58 -14.84 15.50
CA GLU A 536 -28.55 -15.87 15.53
C GLU A 536 -27.71 -15.74 16.82
N PRO A 537 -27.32 -16.84 17.47
CA PRO A 537 -26.55 -16.76 18.72
C PRO A 537 -25.11 -16.28 18.53
N HIS A 538 -24.62 -16.17 17.29
CA HIS A 538 -23.25 -15.80 16.97
C HIS A 538 -23.21 -14.52 16.13
N PRO A 539 -22.23 -13.63 16.36
CA PRO A 539 -22.07 -12.42 15.57
C PRO A 539 -21.87 -12.68 14.07
N ARG A 540 -22.57 -11.92 13.23
CA ARG A 540 -22.52 -12.05 11.76
C ARG A 540 -22.65 -10.70 11.06
N LEU A 541 -21.90 -10.55 9.97
CA LEU A 541 -22.12 -9.51 8.96
C LEU A 541 -22.97 -10.13 7.84
N ILE A 542 -24.09 -9.48 7.49
CA ILE A 542 -25.09 -10.04 6.57
C ILE A 542 -25.41 -9.02 5.48
N TRP A 543 -25.19 -9.41 4.23
CA TRP A 543 -25.62 -8.68 3.04
C TRP A 543 -26.86 -9.36 2.48
N ASP A 544 -28.03 -8.83 2.84
CA ASP A 544 -29.33 -9.31 2.37
C ASP A 544 -29.51 -9.14 0.86
N ASP A 545 -28.74 -8.24 0.27
CA ASP A 545 -28.63 -8.05 -1.17
C ASP A 545 -27.19 -8.41 -1.61
N PRO A 546 -26.97 -9.67 -2.05
CA PRO A 546 -25.68 -10.11 -2.58
C PRO A 546 -25.20 -9.29 -3.78
N SER A 547 -26.10 -8.68 -4.55
CA SER A 547 -25.74 -7.95 -5.77
C SER A 547 -24.82 -6.76 -5.48
N ARG A 548 -24.93 -6.17 -4.28
CA ARG A 548 -24.06 -5.08 -3.82
C ARG A 548 -22.58 -5.42 -3.92
N LEU A 549 -22.18 -6.61 -3.44
CA LEU A 549 -20.79 -7.05 -3.48
C LEU A 549 -20.46 -7.78 -4.78
N LEU A 550 -21.41 -8.56 -5.33
CA LEU A 550 -21.22 -9.28 -6.59
C LEU A 550 -21.13 -8.36 -7.82
N ALA A 551 -21.29 -7.04 -7.64
CA ALA A 551 -20.99 -6.05 -8.67
C ALA A 551 -19.48 -5.77 -8.84
N ARG A 552 -18.61 -6.23 -7.94
CA ARG A 552 -17.15 -6.02 -8.01
C ARG A 552 -16.47 -7.00 -8.98
N THR A 553 -15.34 -6.63 -9.57
CA THR A 553 -14.57 -7.53 -10.46
C THR A 553 -13.64 -8.51 -9.73
N ASP A 554 -13.31 -8.24 -8.47
CA ASP A 554 -12.20 -8.84 -7.74
C ASP A 554 -12.60 -10.02 -6.82
N TYR A 555 -13.68 -10.72 -7.18
CA TYR A 555 -14.10 -11.92 -6.46
C TYR A 555 -14.04 -13.19 -7.30
N TYR A 556 -14.04 -14.31 -6.60
CA TYR A 556 -14.29 -15.65 -7.14
C TYR A 556 -15.01 -16.48 -6.07
N GLY A 557 -15.66 -17.57 -6.45
CA GLY A 557 -16.37 -18.41 -5.51
C GLY A 557 -16.31 -19.89 -5.86
N ALA A 558 -16.41 -20.74 -4.84
CA ALA A 558 -16.50 -22.17 -4.98
C ALA A 558 -17.68 -22.70 -4.15
N ASN A 559 -18.44 -23.65 -4.70
CA ASN A 559 -19.56 -24.28 -4.00
C ASN A 559 -19.07 -25.41 -3.05
N ALA A 560 -17.95 -25.19 -2.37
CA ALA A 560 -17.30 -26.09 -1.42
C ALA A 560 -16.29 -25.32 -0.55
N ASP A 561 -15.80 -25.96 0.50
CA ASP A 561 -14.68 -25.47 1.31
C ASP A 561 -13.38 -25.74 0.55
N THR A 562 -12.78 -24.70 0.00
CA THR A 562 -11.58 -24.79 -0.86
C THR A 562 -10.40 -24.01 -0.30
N PHE A 563 -10.55 -23.39 0.87
CA PHE A 563 -9.53 -22.49 1.46
C PHE A 563 -9.09 -21.41 0.48
N GLY A 564 -10.02 -20.96 -0.37
CA GLY A 564 -9.76 -19.93 -1.39
C GLY A 564 -8.70 -20.31 -2.43
N VAL A 565 -8.52 -21.61 -2.74
CA VAL A 565 -7.43 -22.08 -3.59
C VAL A 565 -7.37 -21.41 -4.97
N ILE A 566 -6.27 -20.71 -5.20
CA ILE A 566 -5.85 -20.17 -6.49
C ILE A 566 -4.46 -20.66 -6.89
N ASN A 567 -3.70 -21.20 -5.92
CA ASN A 567 -2.40 -21.81 -6.18
C ASN A 567 -2.56 -23.09 -7.02
N PRO A 568 -2.05 -23.12 -8.27
CA PRO A 568 -2.17 -24.29 -9.14
C PRO A 568 -1.53 -25.55 -8.54
N ALA A 569 -0.47 -25.40 -7.74
CA ALA A 569 0.23 -26.51 -7.10
C ALA A 569 -0.58 -27.18 -5.98
N LYS A 570 -1.64 -26.53 -5.49
CA LYS A 570 -2.54 -27.00 -4.44
C LYS A 570 -3.96 -27.28 -4.94
N ALA A 571 -4.24 -26.98 -6.21
CA ALA A 571 -5.58 -27.13 -6.79
C ALA A 571 -6.13 -28.56 -6.71
N SER A 572 -5.30 -29.59 -6.94
CA SER A 572 -5.73 -30.99 -6.85
C SER A 572 -6.06 -31.44 -5.43
N GLU A 573 -5.50 -30.78 -4.41
CA GLU A 573 -5.69 -31.09 -2.99
C GLU A 573 -7.00 -30.46 -2.46
N TYR A 574 -7.26 -29.20 -2.84
CA TYR A 574 -8.34 -28.41 -2.24
C TYR A 574 -9.56 -28.18 -3.15
N SER A 575 -9.42 -28.22 -4.49
CA SER A 575 -10.57 -27.95 -5.37
C SER A 575 -11.49 -29.17 -5.52
N ASN A 576 -10.97 -30.41 -5.49
CA ASN A 576 -11.75 -31.66 -5.45
C ASN A 576 -12.98 -31.71 -6.39
N GLY A 577 -12.84 -31.28 -7.64
CA GLY A 577 -13.94 -31.26 -8.62
C GLY A 577 -14.95 -30.10 -8.45
N ASN A 578 -14.69 -29.17 -7.53
CA ASN A 578 -15.41 -27.92 -7.35
C ASN A 578 -14.54 -26.75 -7.84
N PRO A 579 -14.44 -26.53 -9.16
CA PRO A 579 -13.66 -25.43 -9.70
C PRO A 579 -14.25 -24.09 -9.25
N ALA A 580 -13.37 -23.13 -8.98
CA ALA A 580 -13.79 -21.77 -8.74
C ALA A 580 -14.51 -21.20 -9.97
N THR A 581 -15.49 -20.33 -9.72
CA THR A 581 -16.19 -19.57 -10.75
C THR A 581 -16.22 -18.09 -10.38
N ARG A 582 -16.28 -17.23 -11.38
CA ARG A 582 -16.48 -15.78 -11.22
C ARG A 582 -17.85 -15.32 -11.71
N ASP A 583 -18.67 -16.25 -12.18
CA ASP A 583 -20.02 -15.98 -12.68
C ASP A 583 -20.97 -15.68 -11.50
N PRO A 584 -21.48 -14.44 -11.36
CA PRO A 584 -22.35 -14.06 -10.24
C PRO A 584 -23.66 -14.87 -10.22
N PHE A 585 -24.17 -15.28 -11.39
CA PHE A 585 -25.41 -16.05 -11.49
C PHE A 585 -25.24 -17.51 -11.07
N LYS A 586 -24.02 -18.06 -11.18
CA LYS A 586 -23.68 -19.37 -10.62
C LYS A 586 -23.46 -19.29 -9.11
N ILE A 587 -22.76 -18.25 -8.65
CA ILE A 587 -22.52 -18.04 -7.22
C ILE A 587 -23.83 -17.85 -6.45
N ALA A 588 -24.77 -17.08 -6.98
CA ALA A 588 -26.10 -16.90 -6.37
C ALA A 588 -26.85 -18.24 -6.14
N LYS A 589 -26.50 -19.29 -6.89
CA LYS A 589 -27.09 -20.64 -6.81
C LYS A 589 -26.30 -21.60 -5.93
N PHE A 590 -25.27 -21.15 -5.22
CA PHE A 590 -24.54 -21.99 -4.28
C PHE A 590 -25.47 -22.52 -3.19
N THR A 591 -25.30 -23.81 -2.87
CA THR A 591 -26.15 -24.57 -1.95
C THR A 591 -25.34 -25.35 -0.92
N ASN A 592 -24.05 -25.57 -1.15
CA ASN A 592 -23.19 -26.24 -0.20
C ASN A 592 -23.07 -25.36 1.06
N PRO A 593 -23.32 -25.87 2.28
CA PRO A 593 -23.20 -25.08 3.50
C PRO A 593 -21.79 -24.51 3.75
N SER A 594 -20.77 -25.15 3.18
CA SER A 594 -19.38 -24.71 3.26
C SER A 594 -18.90 -23.98 2.00
N ASN A 595 -19.82 -23.49 1.15
CA ASN A 595 -19.42 -22.66 0.01
C ASN A 595 -18.64 -21.41 0.45
N GLU A 596 -17.85 -20.90 -0.47
CA GLU A 596 -17.00 -19.74 -0.25
C GLU A 596 -17.13 -18.76 -1.41
N VAL A 597 -17.22 -17.47 -1.07
CA VAL A 597 -17.07 -16.34 -1.99
C VAL A 597 -15.94 -15.49 -1.44
N MET A 598 -14.87 -15.40 -2.21
CA MET A 598 -13.60 -14.78 -1.85
C MET A 598 -13.50 -13.43 -2.54
N PHE A 599 -13.41 -12.35 -1.77
CA PHE A 599 -13.18 -10.99 -2.28
C PHE A 599 -11.74 -10.58 -2.02
N GLY A 600 -11.07 -10.04 -3.03
CA GLY A 600 -9.70 -9.55 -2.92
C GLY A 600 -9.55 -8.47 -1.85
N ASP A 601 -8.46 -8.55 -1.08
CA ASP A 601 -8.05 -7.63 -0.01
C ASP A 601 -9.03 -7.46 1.15
N GLY A 602 -10.27 -7.03 0.91
CA GLY A 602 -11.31 -6.88 1.91
C GLY A 602 -12.62 -6.26 1.42
N ILE A 603 -13.49 -5.93 2.39
CA ILE A 603 -14.77 -5.23 2.20
C ILE A 603 -14.89 -4.06 3.20
N ASP A 604 -15.31 -2.90 2.69
CA ASP A 604 -15.70 -1.76 3.51
C ASP A 604 -17.02 -2.03 4.24
N LEU A 605 -17.00 -1.94 5.56
CA LEU A 605 -18.16 -2.22 6.41
C LEU A 605 -18.98 -0.99 6.75
N LEU A 606 -18.42 0.21 6.57
CA LEU A 606 -19.04 1.45 7.04
C LEU A 606 -19.56 2.30 5.87
N GLY A 607 -19.02 2.14 4.67
CA GLY A 607 -19.45 2.86 3.48
C GLY A 607 -20.57 2.19 2.67
N PRO A 608 -20.65 2.48 1.36
CA PRO A 608 -21.69 1.98 0.46
C PRO A 608 -21.73 0.45 0.32
N GLU A 609 -20.60 -0.22 0.53
CA GLU A 609 -20.50 -1.69 0.51
C GLU A 609 -20.90 -2.36 1.82
N GLY A 610 -21.21 -1.58 2.87
CA GLY A 610 -21.47 -2.10 4.20
C GLY A 610 -22.60 -3.14 4.26
N PRO A 611 -22.66 -3.98 5.31
CA PRO A 611 -23.67 -5.01 5.45
C PRO A 611 -25.07 -4.42 5.58
N SER A 612 -26.07 -5.17 5.13
CA SER A 612 -27.49 -4.84 5.37
C SER A 612 -27.86 -4.95 6.85
N ARG A 613 -27.24 -5.91 7.55
CA ARG A 613 -27.43 -6.17 8.99
C ARG A 613 -26.13 -6.66 9.62
N ILE A 614 -25.92 -6.27 10.87
CA ILE A 614 -24.89 -6.76 11.77
C ILE A 614 -25.62 -7.40 12.94
N SER A 615 -25.70 -8.73 12.97
CA SER A 615 -26.29 -9.46 14.09
C SER A 615 -25.25 -9.63 15.17
N CYS A 616 -25.57 -9.25 16.41
CA CYS A 616 -24.63 -9.17 17.52
C CYS A 616 -24.68 -10.41 18.42
N GLY A 617 -25.75 -11.20 18.36
CA GLY A 617 -25.97 -12.38 19.21
C GLY A 617 -26.23 -12.07 20.69
N SER A 618 -26.06 -10.82 21.13
CA SER A 618 -26.37 -10.36 22.48
C SER A 618 -26.66 -8.86 22.54
N GLU A 619 -27.52 -8.46 23.49
CA GLU A 619 -27.83 -7.03 23.71
C GLU A 619 -26.61 -6.24 24.18
N THR A 620 -25.74 -6.86 25.00
CA THR A 620 -24.51 -6.24 25.49
C THR A 620 -23.62 -5.82 24.34
N LEU A 621 -23.31 -6.74 23.41
CA LEU A 621 -22.49 -6.43 22.24
C LEU A 621 -23.19 -5.41 21.35
N ARG A 622 -24.51 -5.52 21.16
CA ARG A 622 -25.28 -4.55 20.35
C ARG A 622 -25.10 -3.12 20.88
N ASN A 623 -25.31 -2.91 22.18
CA ASN A 623 -25.21 -1.58 22.81
C ASN A 623 -23.78 -1.04 22.79
N GLU A 624 -22.79 -1.92 22.97
CA GLU A 624 -21.38 -1.58 22.85
C GLU A 624 -21.04 -1.09 21.44
N LEU A 625 -21.46 -1.84 20.40
CA LEU A 625 -21.21 -1.48 19.00
C LEU A 625 -21.93 -0.18 18.59
N HIS A 626 -23.15 0.04 19.07
CA HIS A 626 -23.85 1.33 18.89
C HIS A 626 -23.04 2.49 19.47
N SER A 627 -22.55 2.34 20.70
CA SER A 627 -21.75 3.38 21.38
C SER A 627 -20.44 3.62 20.65
N MET A 628 -19.77 2.56 20.20
CA MET A 628 -18.53 2.62 19.42
C MET A 628 -18.72 3.35 18.09
N LEU A 629 -19.73 2.98 17.31
CA LEU A 629 -20.01 3.60 16.00
C LEU A 629 -20.41 5.08 16.17
N ALA A 630 -21.21 5.40 17.19
CA ALA A 630 -21.55 6.78 17.51
C ALA A 630 -20.32 7.62 17.90
N ALA A 631 -19.41 7.06 18.71
CA ALA A 631 -18.15 7.73 19.07
C ALA A 631 -17.26 8.01 17.85
N LYS A 632 -17.34 7.15 16.81
CA LYS A 632 -16.67 7.35 15.51
C LYS A 632 -17.42 8.28 14.55
N GLY A 633 -18.57 8.82 14.95
CA GLY A 633 -19.41 9.66 14.09
C GLY A 633 -20.15 8.91 12.98
N VAL A 634 -20.19 7.57 13.03
CA VAL A 634 -20.89 6.74 12.05
C VAL A 634 -22.38 6.73 12.39
N THR A 635 -23.18 7.38 11.55
CA THR A 635 -24.64 7.47 11.73
C THR A 635 -25.41 6.57 10.77
N HIS A 636 -24.81 6.23 9.62
CA HIS A 636 -25.40 5.39 8.59
C HIS A 636 -24.40 4.37 8.07
N ILE A 637 -24.89 3.21 7.64
CA ILE A 637 -24.15 2.16 6.93
C ILE A 637 -24.98 1.78 5.69
N ALA A 638 -24.36 1.79 4.51
CA ALA A 638 -25.03 1.53 3.23
C ALA A 638 -26.38 2.31 3.08
N GLY A 639 -26.38 3.58 3.49
CA GLY A 639 -27.54 4.47 3.42
C GLY A 639 -28.63 4.25 4.46
N LYS A 640 -28.47 3.30 5.39
CA LYS A 640 -29.42 3.03 6.48
C LYS A 640 -28.90 3.51 7.83
N PRO A 641 -29.75 4.02 8.73
CA PRO A 641 -29.35 4.36 10.09
C PRO A 641 -28.68 3.18 10.80
N VAL A 642 -27.64 3.42 11.60
CA VAL A 642 -26.94 2.37 12.37
C VAL A 642 -27.90 1.57 13.26
N GLY A 643 -28.95 2.22 13.80
CA GLY A 643 -30.05 1.59 14.55
C GLY A 643 -30.73 0.42 13.83
N ASP A 644 -30.86 0.52 12.51
CA ASP A 644 -31.56 -0.47 11.67
C ASP A 644 -30.61 -1.55 11.15
N VAL A 645 -29.30 -1.28 11.19
CA VAL A 645 -28.25 -2.19 10.71
C VAL A 645 -27.71 -3.05 11.85
N VAL A 646 -27.41 -2.46 13.01
CA VAL A 646 -26.85 -3.16 14.18
C VAL A 646 -27.98 -3.74 15.03
N VAL A 647 -28.26 -5.01 14.81
CA VAL A 647 -29.41 -5.74 15.35
C VAL A 647 -28.99 -6.83 16.34
N LEU A 648 -29.95 -7.39 17.07
CA LEU A 648 -29.71 -8.52 17.95
C LEU A 648 -29.30 -9.77 17.16
#